data_AF-A0A0C3CLG1-F1
#
_entry.id   AF-A0A0C3CLG1-F1
#
_cell.length_a   1.000
_cell.length_b   1.000
_cell.length_c   1.000
_cell.angle_alpha   90.00
_cell.angle_beta   90.00
_cell.angle_gamma   90.00
#
_symmetry.space_group_name_H-M   'P 1'
#
loop_
_entity.id
_entity.type
_entity.pdbx_description
1 polymer ?
#
loop_
_entity_poly.entity_id
_entity_poly.type
_entity_poly.pdbx_seq_one_letter_code
_entity_poly.pdbx_strand_id
1 'polypeptide(L)'
;MSTNPTLSTVTNTFTQLGDRKRKACDQESAGDYERPRPKKARLKPGVLCGILGLPRDAIYEIFSHLDPPDLINLSRTSKLLRKELLDPDITSVWKSSISNIPGLPERPDDLSYPRYAELVFGKACHFCGKQHAGVATSWTARVRACKACADVKFHAVSCDDRPYSKELFSLLPTAPGYKYLGHPEGPDRLKVLMTAALALNQEFRDLEVSARGQWEADKIKEWRAIHAHADRCENWVSEVRNLRRAEKKRVIEARQELVVERVKALGWGEELALIQFTNRRPENLAVVRKACNRILTAQALSNLEQPLTQHMVEVRKRRLFTERMSFLSNRLRLLRDFYTSHMAPGVMYPTTGDFFRIPGVGKLIDSVPSTGPFTQGHLKPILDPYTFRHFMLWWKQDIEVKLRDLISSKRGSGSATDLNLATSLFSCSECSRFLRHPDILTHACASLPFYQEDADFDARIVTLVLQESFWNSNGCIDAVDQSSFSLLIHLLSLANLDWEKATIEDLNKSLFECIPCNDERLGRATMTWDRAMLHYLSPNEPHKHLADSDFYSSVVILDQLETLIIRARMNEERERKLCKDSSQGQMVCLRCMMVEKDFFTLQKHVRTIHQVARPRIGRGLDILVMEDTPPIYRRWPPRTEDGLLSFPVNVTGFWAPLMGHMSNYHL
;
A
#
# COMPACT_ATOMS: atom_id res chain seq x y z
N MET A 1 52.87 -19.83 -11.97
CA MET A 1 53.30 -18.91 -13.04
C MET A 1 52.75 -19.42 -14.36
N SER A 2 51.67 -18.83 -14.85
CA SER A 2 51.24 -18.98 -16.25
C SER A 2 50.45 -17.73 -16.60
N THR A 3 51.03 -16.94 -17.49
CA THR A 3 50.61 -15.60 -17.89
C THR A 3 49.55 -15.70 -18.99
N ASN A 4 48.33 -15.25 -18.71
CA ASN A 4 47.31 -14.99 -19.72
C ASN A 4 47.63 -13.70 -20.49
N PRO A 5 47.60 -13.68 -21.83
CA PRO A 5 47.75 -12.45 -22.57
C PRO A 5 46.44 -11.64 -22.54
N THR A 6 46.54 -10.43 -22.02
CA THR A 6 45.53 -9.37 -22.06
C THR A 6 45.27 -8.92 -23.49
N LEU A 7 44.05 -9.13 -23.99
CA LEU A 7 43.54 -8.48 -25.21
C LEU A 7 43.09 -7.05 -24.88
N SER A 8 43.86 -6.08 -25.36
CA SER A 8 43.55 -4.66 -25.33
C SER A 8 42.31 -4.36 -26.19
N THR A 9 41.18 -4.08 -25.53
CA THR A 9 39.97 -3.61 -26.20
C THR A 9 40.00 -2.09 -26.27
N VAL A 10 40.14 -1.52 -27.47
CA VAL A 10 39.96 -0.09 -27.72
C VAL A 10 38.46 0.22 -27.63
N THR A 11 38.05 0.83 -26.52
CA THR A 11 36.70 1.36 -26.33
C THR A 11 36.53 2.66 -27.14
N ASN A 12 35.75 2.62 -28.22
CA ASN A 12 35.28 3.83 -28.90
C ASN A 12 34.08 4.44 -28.14
N THR A 13 34.36 5.42 -27.29
CA THR A 13 33.36 6.32 -26.69
C THR A 13 32.93 7.37 -27.72
N PHE A 14 31.67 7.35 -28.16
CA PHE A 14 31.06 8.47 -28.88
C PHE A 14 30.12 9.26 -27.97
N THR A 15 30.52 10.49 -27.70
CA THR A 15 29.80 11.56 -27.01
C THR A 15 28.59 12.03 -27.84
N GLN A 16 27.49 12.30 -27.13
CA GLN A 16 26.28 12.92 -27.66
C GLN A 16 26.58 14.34 -28.16
N LEU A 17 26.25 14.65 -29.41
CA LEU A 17 26.11 16.02 -29.91
C LEU A 17 24.64 16.25 -30.25
N GLY A 18 24.08 17.28 -29.61
CA GLY A 18 22.66 17.61 -29.61
C GLY A 18 22.14 18.15 -30.94
N ASP A 19 20.84 17.91 -31.13
CA ASP A 19 20.03 18.36 -32.25
C ASP A 19 20.03 19.88 -32.44
N ARG A 20 20.32 20.33 -33.67
CA ARG A 20 19.89 21.65 -34.16
C ARG A 20 19.00 21.47 -35.39
N LYS A 21 17.71 21.74 -35.18
CA LYS A 21 16.64 21.84 -36.18
C LYS A 21 17.06 22.77 -37.34
N ARG A 22 16.86 22.33 -38.59
CA ARG A 22 16.83 23.22 -39.76
C ARG A 22 15.38 23.43 -40.19
N LYS A 23 15.03 24.71 -40.32
CA LYS A 23 13.74 25.26 -40.74
C LYS A 23 13.65 25.21 -42.27
N ALA A 24 12.50 24.82 -42.80
CA ALA A 24 12.18 24.85 -44.23
C ALA A 24 11.80 26.27 -44.68
N CYS A 25 12.00 26.58 -45.96
CA CYS A 25 11.29 27.65 -46.67
C CYS A 25 11.30 27.35 -48.20
N ASP A 26 10.15 26.89 -48.68
CA ASP A 26 9.37 27.27 -49.86
C ASP A 26 10.00 27.56 -51.23
N GLN A 27 9.32 27.02 -52.25
CA GLN A 27 9.56 27.13 -53.69
C GLN A 27 8.67 28.22 -54.30
N GLU A 28 9.23 28.95 -55.28
CA GLU A 28 8.65 29.56 -56.50
C GLU A 28 9.62 30.69 -56.94
N SER A 29 9.89 31.05 -58.20
CA SER A 29 9.58 30.60 -59.55
C SER A 29 10.65 31.23 -60.49
N ALA A 30 10.55 30.98 -61.80
CA ALA A 30 11.58 31.09 -62.84
C ALA A 30 12.18 32.49 -63.14
N GLY A 31 13.41 32.48 -63.66
CA GLY A 31 14.08 33.61 -64.29
C GLY A 31 15.42 33.20 -64.89
N ASP A 32 15.46 33.11 -66.22
CA ASP A 32 16.58 32.66 -67.04
C ASP A 32 17.65 33.76 -67.17
N TYR A 33 18.82 33.57 -66.54
CA TYR A 33 20.05 34.32 -66.80
C TYR A 33 21.27 33.44 -66.49
N GLU A 34 22.17 33.32 -67.47
CA GLU A 34 23.39 32.51 -67.44
C GLU A 34 24.23 32.73 -66.16
N ARG A 35 24.42 31.67 -65.37
CA ARG A 35 25.36 31.68 -64.24
C ARG A 35 26.77 31.28 -64.71
N PRO A 36 27.83 32.00 -64.32
CA PRO A 36 29.19 31.61 -64.63
C PRO A 36 29.53 30.28 -63.93
N ARG A 37 30.16 29.35 -64.67
CA ARG A 37 30.60 28.03 -64.16
C ARG A 37 31.44 28.24 -62.89
N PRO A 38 31.12 27.58 -61.76
CA PRO A 38 31.95 27.71 -60.57
C PRO A 38 33.31 27.07 -60.84
N LYS A 39 34.39 27.83 -60.64
CA LYS A 39 35.76 27.33 -60.68
C LYS A 39 35.87 26.16 -59.71
N LYS A 40 36.21 24.97 -60.22
CA LYS A 40 36.53 23.80 -59.38
C LYS A 40 37.65 24.19 -58.42
N ALA A 41 37.33 24.37 -57.14
CA ALA A 41 38.34 24.47 -56.11
C ALA A 41 39.15 23.17 -56.10
N ARG A 42 40.43 23.24 -56.46
CA ARG A 42 41.39 22.15 -56.26
C ARG A 42 41.54 21.96 -54.74
N LEU A 43 40.81 20.99 -54.18
CA LEU A 43 41.09 20.48 -52.84
C LEU A 43 42.51 19.90 -52.84
N LYS A 44 43.35 20.35 -51.89
CA LYS A 44 44.64 19.70 -51.63
C LYS A 44 44.36 18.23 -51.29
N PRO A 45 45.04 17.25 -51.91
CA PRO A 45 44.85 15.84 -51.59
C PRO A 45 45.16 15.63 -50.11
N GLY A 46 44.15 15.23 -49.32
CA GLY A 46 44.32 14.89 -47.92
C GLY A 46 45.16 13.61 -47.75
N VAL A 47 45.57 13.31 -46.51
CA VAL A 47 46.40 12.14 -46.15
C VAL A 47 45.89 10.81 -46.74
N LEU A 48 44.58 10.66 -46.93
CA LEU A 48 43.94 9.51 -47.58
C LEU A 48 44.34 9.31 -49.06
N CYS A 49 44.76 10.38 -49.74
CA CYS A 49 45.27 10.29 -51.12
C CYS A 49 46.63 9.58 -51.17
N GLY A 50 47.40 9.59 -50.07
CA GLY A 50 48.66 8.86 -49.94
C GLY A 50 48.45 7.36 -49.75
N ILE A 51 47.44 6.95 -48.95
CA ILE A 51 47.09 5.53 -48.75
C ILE A 51 46.61 4.90 -50.05
N LEU A 52 45.81 5.61 -50.84
CA LEU A 52 45.33 5.16 -52.15
C LEU A 52 46.41 5.21 -53.25
N GLY A 53 47.59 5.77 -52.96
CA GLY A 53 48.76 5.77 -53.83
C GLY A 53 49.77 4.65 -53.53
N LEU A 54 49.52 3.83 -52.51
CA LEU A 54 50.33 2.65 -52.19
C LEU A 54 50.09 1.53 -53.23
N PRO A 55 51.06 0.62 -53.43
CA PRO A 55 50.83 -0.61 -54.18
C PRO A 55 49.65 -1.40 -53.60
N ARG A 56 48.87 -2.05 -54.47
CA ARG A 56 47.66 -2.80 -54.12
C ARG A 56 47.89 -3.80 -52.99
N ASP A 57 49.03 -4.49 -52.98
CA ASP A 57 49.37 -5.49 -51.97
C ASP A 57 49.49 -4.90 -50.56
N ALA A 58 50.08 -3.70 -50.43
CA ALA A 58 50.21 -3.02 -49.14
C ALA A 58 48.86 -2.53 -48.61
N ILE A 59 47.95 -2.11 -49.50
CA ILE A 59 46.59 -1.71 -49.14
C ILE A 59 45.80 -2.94 -48.65
N TYR A 60 45.94 -4.07 -49.33
CA TYR A 60 45.24 -5.32 -48.97
C TYR A 60 45.74 -5.90 -47.65
N GLU A 61 47.04 -5.83 -47.38
CA GLU A 61 47.61 -6.18 -46.09
C GLU A 61 46.99 -5.32 -44.97
N ILE A 62 46.99 -3.98 -45.12
CA ILE A 62 46.35 -3.08 -44.15
C ILE A 62 44.87 -3.45 -43.93
N PHE A 63 44.13 -3.72 -45.01
CA PHE A 63 42.73 -4.08 -44.92
C PHE A 63 42.48 -5.46 -44.29
N SER A 64 43.42 -6.40 -44.37
CA SER A 64 43.26 -7.72 -43.75
C SER A 64 43.29 -7.70 -42.22
N HIS A 65 43.81 -6.62 -41.63
CA HIS A 65 43.80 -6.34 -40.19
C HIS A 65 42.53 -5.63 -39.72
N LEU A 66 41.65 -5.20 -40.63
CA LEU A 66 40.40 -4.52 -40.27
C LEU A 66 39.28 -5.53 -39.99
N ASP A 67 38.42 -5.22 -39.03
CA ASP A 67 37.22 -6.02 -38.76
C ASP A 67 36.17 -5.83 -39.87
N PRO A 68 35.27 -6.81 -40.10
CA PRO A 68 34.27 -6.73 -41.16
C PRO A 68 33.37 -5.46 -41.13
N PRO A 69 32.93 -4.94 -39.96
CA PRO A 69 32.20 -3.67 -39.89
C PRO A 69 33.01 -2.48 -40.44
N ASP A 70 34.32 -2.46 -40.25
CA ASP A 70 35.18 -1.36 -40.69
C ASP A 70 35.39 -1.40 -42.19
N LEU A 71 35.59 -2.59 -42.78
CA LEU A 71 35.62 -2.77 -44.23
C LEU A 71 34.30 -2.34 -44.90
N ILE A 72 33.16 -2.69 -44.30
CA ILE A 72 31.85 -2.24 -44.78
C ILE A 72 31.77 -0.70 -44.77
N ASN A 73 32.14 -0.07 -43.67
CA ASN A 73 32.08 1.39 -43.56
C ASN A 73 33.07 2.06 -44.52
N LEU A 74 34.27 1.49 -44.70
CA LEU A 74 35.27 1.98 -45.64
C LEU A 74 34.76 1.94 -47.08
N SER A 75 34.06 0.87 -47.48
CA SER A 75 33.41 0.77 -48.81
C SER A 75 32.33 1.83 -49.06
N ARG A 76 31.88 2.54 -48.02
CA ARG A 76 30.85 3.58 -48.10
C ARG A 76 31.42 5.00 -48.12
N THR A 77 32.72 5.18 -47.89
CA THR A 77 33.34 6.51 -47.83
C THR A 77 33.77 7.06 -49.20
N SER A 78 34.14 6.19 -50.16
CA SER A 78 34.63 6.59 -51.49
C SER A 78 34.20 5.62 -52.58
N LYS A 79 33.91 6.15 -53.78
CA LYS A 79 33.60 5.34 -54.97
C LYS A 79 34.77 4.45 -55.40
N LEU A 80 36.01 4.91 -55.21
CA LEU A 80 37.21 4.14 -55.54
C LEU A 80 37.37 2.96 -54.57
N LEU A 81 37.32 3.24 -53.26
CA LEU A 81 37.39 2.20 -52.23
C LEU A 81 36.26 1.19 -52.36
N ARG A 82 35.06 1.64 -52.72
CA ARG A 82 33.94 0.75 -53.02
C ARG A 82 34.25 -0.19 -54.18
N LYS A 83 34.86 0.31 -55.26
CA LYS A 83 35.22 -0.49 -56.43
C LYS A 83 36.26 -1.55 -56.05
N GLU A 84 37.33 -1.14 -55.35
CA GLU A 84 38.40 -2.06 -54.94
C GLU A 84 37.94 -3.08 -53.89
N LEU A 85 37.18 -2.68 -52.86
CA LEU A 85 36.72 -3.59 -51.79
C LEU A 85 35.64 -4.58 -52.24
N LEU A 86 35.00 -4.34 -53.38
CA LEU A 86 34.02 -5.25 -53.98
C LEU A 86 34.59 -6.03 -55.16
N ASP A 87 35.88 -5.82 -55.48
CA ASP A 87 36.58 -6.55 -56.52
C ASP A 87 36.84 -8.02 -56.08
N PRO A 88 36.65 -9.01 -56.96
CA PRO A 88 36.97 -10.41 -56.65
C PRO A 88 38.41 -10.63 -56.14
N ASP A 89 39.37 -9.81 -56.59
CA ASP A 89 40.79 -9.93 -56.23
C ASP A 89 41.05 -9.73 -54.73
N ILE A 90 40.14 -9.06 -54.02
CA ILE A 90 40.26 -8.73 -52.59
C ILE A 90 39.59 -9.76 -51.66
N THR A 91 39.17 -10.91 -52.20
CA THR A 91 38.46 -11.96 -51.46
C THR A 91 39.26 -12.47 -50.25
N SER A 92 40.59 -12.57 -50.39
CA SER A 92 41.50 -13.00 -49.31
C SER A 92 41.42 -12.10 -48.07
N VAL A 93 41.32 -10.78 -48.28
CA VAL A 93 41.19 -9.77 -47.21
C VAL A 93 39.90 -9.98 -46.43
N TRP A 94 38.77 -10.11 -47.12
CA TRP A 94 37.48 -10.35 -46.46
C TRP A 94 37.45 -11.69 -45.73
N LYS A 95 38.08 -12.72 -46.29
CA LYS A 95 38.20 -14.03 -45.64
C LYS A 95 38.99 -13.90 -44.33
N SER A 96 40.16 -13.24 -44.36
CA SER A 96 40.98 -12.98 -43.18
C SER A 96 40.19 -12.22 -42.11
N SER A 97 39.55 -11.12 -42.51
CA SER A 97 38.73 -10.28 -41.63
C SER A 97 37.59 -11.05 -40.93
N ILE A 98 36.89 -11.93 -41.66
CA ILE A 98 35.81 -12.76 -41.11
C ILE A 98 36.36 -13.86 -40.18
N SER A 99 37.48 -14.49 -40.54
CA SER A 99 38.13 -15.52 -39.72
C SER A 99 38.66 -15.00 -38.38
N ASN A 100 38.90 -13.70 -38.26
CA ASN A 100 39.31 -13.07 -37.01
C ASN A 100 38.18 -12.99 -35.96
N ILE A 101 36.91 -13.24 -36.33
CA ILE A 101 35.78 -13.13 -35.41
C ILE A 101 35.50 -14.47 -34.71
N PRO A 102 35.68 -14.58 -33.39
CA PRO A 102 35.51 -15.84 -32.67
C PRO A 102 34.08 -16.38 -32.77
N GLY A 103 33.96 -17.67 -33.09
CA GLY A 103 32.70 -18.42 -33.12
C GLY A 103 31.74 -18.04 -34.25
N LEU A 104 32.09 -17.10 -35.13
CA LEU A 104 31.24 -16.72 -36.26
C LEU A 104 31.12 -17.91 -37.24
N PRO A 105 29.91 -18.31 -37.65
CA PRO A 105 29.75 -19.38 -38.61
C PRO A 105 30.48 -19.09 -39.93
N GLU A 106 31.01 -20.12 -40.58
CA GLU A 106 31.64 -19.95 -41.88
C GLU A 106 30.64 -19.46 -42.92
N ARG A 107 31.11 -18.57 -43.81
CA ARG A 107 30.32 -17.99 -44.90
C ARG A 107 29.77 -19.12 -45.79
N PRO A 108 28.46 -19.17 -46.04
CA PRO A 108 27.85 -20.19 -46.88
C PRO A 108 28.06 -19.87 -48.36
N ASP A 109 28.03 -20.89 -49.22
CA ASP A 109 28.37 -20.75 -50.64
C ASP A 109 27.44 -19.83 -51.43
N ASP A 110 26.20 -19.64 -50.98
CA ASP A 110 25.20 -18.75 -51.59
C ASP A 110 25.51 -17.25 -51.44
N LEU A 111 26.47 -16.86 -50.59
CA LEU A 111 26.77 -15.46 -50.31
C LEU A 111 28.22 -15.10 -50.63
N SER A 112 28.46 -13.97 -51.30
CA SER A 112 29.80 -13.39 -51.36
C SER A 112 30.24 -12.88 -49.99
N TYR A 113 31.57 -12.83 -49.73
CA TYR A 113 32.09 -12.36 -48.44
C TYR A 113 31.57 -10.96 -48.03
N PRO A 114 31.54 -9.93 -48.92
CA PRO A 114 30.99 -8.62 -48.56
C PRO A 114 29.50 -8.68 -48.22
N ARG A 115 28.72 -9.53 -48.90
CA ARG A 115 27.28 -9.69 -48.65
C ARG A 115 27.02 -10.41 -47.33
N TYR A 116 27.84 -11.41 -47.00
CA TYR A 116 27.79 -12.08 -45.70
C TYR A 116 28.16 -11.12 -44.56
N ALA A 117 29.24 -10.35 -44.72
CA ALA A 117 29.63 -9.33 -43.76
C ALA A 117 28.53 -8.29 -43.53
N GLU A 118 27.88 -7.79 -44.60
CA GLU A 118 26.74 -6.85 -44.47
C GLU A 118 25.55 -7.51 -43.76
N LEU A 119 25.25 -8.78 -44.06
CA LEU A 119 24.17 -9.51 -43.41
C LEU A 119 24.39 -9.62 -41.89
N VAL A 120 25.61 -9.93 -41.48
CA VAL A 120 25.99 -10.10 -40.06
C VAL A 120 26.12 -8.75 -39.34
N PHE A 121 26.93 -7.84 -39.89
CA PHE A 121 27.40 -6.63 -39.19
C PHE A 121 26.76 -5.33 -39.67
N GLY A 122 26.01 -5.36 -40.77
CA GLY A 122 25.32 -4.19 -41.31
C GLY A 122 24.41 -3.50 -40.30
N LYS A 123 24.04 -2.26 -40.59
CA LYS A 123 23.10 -1.47 -39.76
C LYS A 123 21.89 -0.96 -40.54
N ALA A 124 21.93 -1.06 -41.87
CA ALA A 124 20.91 -0.56 -42.75
C ALA A 124 19.88 -1.65 -43.08
N CYS A 125 18.65 -1.23 -43.36
CA CYS A 125 17.63 -2.08 -43.96
C CYS A 125 17.95 -2.29 -45.45
N HIS A 126 17.91 -3.54 -45.94
CA HIS A 126 18.17 -3.85 -47.35
C HIS A 126 17.07 -3.34 -48.30
N PHE A 127 15.88 -3.05 -47.79
CA PHE A 127 14.76 -2.58 -48.61
C PHE A 127 14.72 -1.05 -48.76
N CYS A 128 14.93 -0.30 -47.68
CA CYS A 128 14.85 1.17 -47.70
C CYS A 128 16.20 1.88 -47.57
N GLY A 129 17.30 1.15 -47.32
CA GLY A 129 18.65 1.68 -47.17
C GLY A 129 18.90 2.48 -45.89
N LYS A 130 17.88 2.74 -45.07
CA LYS A 130 17.99 3.55 -43.85
C LYS A 130 18.47 2.72 -42.66
N GLN A 131 19.23 3.37 -41.77
CA GLN A 131 19.65 2.80 -40.48
C GLN A 131 18.57 3.08 -39.41
N HIS A 132 18.11 2.04 -38.73
CA HIS A 132 17.12 2.16 -37.64
C HIS A 132 17.57 1.33 -36.44
N ALA A 133 17.19 1.73 -35.23
CA ALA A 133 17.49 0.98 -34.00
C ALA A 133 16.86 -0.43 -33.96
N GLY A 134 15.81 -0.67 -34.76
CA GLY A 134 15.09 -1.94 -34.85
C GLY A 134 15.28 -2.70 -36.16
N VAL A 135 16.42 -2.57 -36.85
CA VAL A 135 16.74 -3.43 -38.00
C VAL A 135 17.10 -4.82 -37.50
N ALA A 136 16.37 -5.84 -37.95
CA ALA A 136 16.60 -7.23 -37.61
C ALA A 136 17.04 -8.02 -38.85
N THR A 137 17.86 -9.05 -38.62
CA THR A 137 18.34 -9.97 -39.65
C THR A 137 17.42 -11.17 -39.74
N SER A 138 16.90 -11.46 -40.94
CA SER A 138 16.36 -12.78 -41.27
C SER A 138 17.49 -13.59 -41.89
N TRP A 139 17.92 -14.62 -41.17
CA TRP A 139 18.99 -15.51 -41.60
C TRP A 139 18.53 -16.51 -42.64
N THR A 140 17.26 -16.92 -42.62
CA THR A 140 16.64 -17.81 -43.62
C THR A 140 16.41 -17.06 -44.94
N ALA A 141 16.01 -15.79 -44.88
CA ALA A 141 15.81 -14.96 -46.07
C ALA A 141 17.05 -14.19 -46.54
N ARG A 142 18.20 -14.33 -45.85
CA ARG A 142 19.45 -13.61 -46.16
C ARG A 142 19.29 -12.09 -46.30
N VAL A 143 18.38 -11.48 -45.52
CA VAL A 143 18.09 -10.04 -45.59
C VAL A 143 17.98 -9.38 -44.22
N ARG A 144 18.25 -8.07 -44.19
CA ARG A 144 18.01 -7.21 -43.03
C ARG A 144 16.83 -6.31 -43.30
N ALA A 145 15.88 -6.27 -42.38
CA ALA A 145 14.66 -5.47 -42.51
C ALA A 145 14.41 -4.63 -41.25
N CYS A 146 14.03 -3.36 -41.42
CA CYS A 146 13.39 -2.62 -40.34
C CYS A 146 11.92 -3.06 -40.20
N LYS A 147 11.32 -2.80 -39.03
CA LYS A 147 9.92 -3.17 -38.75
C LYS A 147 8.94 -2.77 -39.86
N ALA A 148 8.98 -1.51 -40.30
CA ALA A 148 8.08 -1.02 -41.36
C ALA A 148 8.25 -1.76 -42.70
N CYS A 149 9.49 -2.07 -43.10
CA CYS A 149 9.71 -2.85 -44.31
C CYS A 149 9.36 -4.33 -44.11
N ALA A 150 9.55 -4.88 -42.91
CA ALA A 150 9.18 -6.26 -42.61
C ALA A 150 7.65 -6.44 -42.74
N ASP A 151 6.86 -5.49 -42.22
CA ASP A 151 5.40 -5.52 -42.28
C ASP A 151 4.85 -5.44 -43.71
N VAL A 152 5.59 -4.81 -44.64
CA VAL A 152 5.19 -4.67 -46.06
C VAL A 152 5.75 -5.79 -46.94
N LYS A 153 6.93 -6.34 -46.62
CA LYS A 153 7.63 -7.30 -47.50
C LYS A 153 7.39 -8.76 -47.08
N PHE A 154 7.00 -9.01 -45.84
CA PHE A 154 6.71 -10.35 -45.34
C PHE A 154 5.22 -10.51 -45.10
N HIS A 155 4.63 -11.54 -45.70
CA HIS A 155 3.19 -11.80 -45.63
C HIS A 155 2.92 -13.17 -45.03
N ALA A 156 1.82 -13.27 -44.30
CA ALA A 156 1.33 -14.55 -43.79
C ALA A 156 0.82 -15.39 -44.97
N VAL A 157 1.25 -16.64 -45.04
CA VAL A 157 0.86 -17.62 -46.04
C VAL A 157 0.46 -18.93 -45.36
N SER A 158 -0.52 -19.65 -45.93
CA SER A 158 -0.94 -20.98 -45.47
C SER A 158 -0.24 -22.09 -46.26
N CYS A 159 0.00 -23.24 -45.62
CA CYS A 159 0.49 -24.43 -46.33
C CYS A 159 -0.53 -24.98 -47.33
N ASP A 160 -1.83 -24.81 -47.06
CA ASP A 160 -2.90 -25.36 -47.90
C ASP A 160 -3.02 -24.64 -49.25
N ASP A 161 -2.55 -23.39 -49.32
CA ASP A 161 -2.57 -22.57 -50.54
C ASP A 161 -1.33 -22.78 -51.42
N ARG A 162 -0.55 -23.86 -51.18
CA ARG A 162 0.75 -24.07 -51.83
C ARG A 162 0.80 -25.40 -52.58
N PRO A 163 1.43 -25.40 -53.78
CA PRO A 163 1.37 -26.55 -54.67
C PRO A 163 2.43 -27.64 -54.36
N TYR A 164 3.24 -27.47 -53.31
CA TYR A 164 4.33 -28.34 -52.89
C TYR A 164 4.14 -28.84 -51.44
N SER A 165 4.97 -29.78 -50.99
CA SER A 165 4.86 -30.42 -49.69
C SER A 165 4.96 -29.45 -48.50
N LYS A 166 4.39 -29.90 -47.37
CA LYS A 166 4.52 -29.22 -46.08
C LYS A 166 5.97 -29.08 -45.63
N GLU A 167 6.83 -30.01 -46.04
CA GLU A 167 8.25 -29.97 -45.73
C GLU A 167 8.94 -28.79 -46.42
N LEU A 168 8.76 -28.62 -47.74
CA LEU A 168 9.31 -27.47 -48.46
C LEU A 168 8.70 -26.15 -47.95
N PHE A 169 7.39 -26.14 -47.66
CA PHE A 169 6.72 -24.99 -47.05
C PHE A 169 7.37 -24.56 -45.73
N SER A 170 7.73 -25.52 -44.88
CA SER A 170 8.41 -25.26 -43.60
C SER A 170 9.84 -24.73 -43.73
N LEU A 171 10.37 -24.61 -44.95
CA LEU A 171 11.70 -24.06 -45.21
C LEU A 171 11.64 -22.69 -45.91
N LEU A 172 10.46 -22.09 -46.05
CA LEU A 172 10.32 -20.79 -46.71
C LEU A 172 11.08 -19.67 -45.96
N PRO A 173 11.72 -18.72 -46.69
CA PRO A 173 12.37 -17.54 -46.12
C PRO A 173 11.48 -16.72 -45.17
N THR A 174 11.65 -16.88 -43.86
CA THR A 174 10.78 -16.28 -42.83
C THR A 174 11.20 -14.87 -42.41
N ALA A 175 10.26 -14.14 -41.82
CA ALA A 175 10.51 -12.82 -41.25
C ALA A 175 11.52 -12.86 -40.06
N PRO A 176 12.32 -11.79 -39.84
CA PRO A 176 13.26 -11.75 -38.72
C PRO A 176 12.58 -11.99 -37.36
N GLY A 177 13.12 -12.90 -36.55
CA GLY A 177 12.64 -13.18 -35.19
C GLY A 177 11.42 -14.08 -35.09
N TYR A 178 10.91 -14.61 -36.21
CA TYR A 178 9.87 -15.64 -36.22
C TYR A 178 10.53 -17.03 -36.20
N LYS A 179 10.43 -17.73 -35.07
CA LYS A 179 10.79 -19.16 -34.96
C LYS A 179 9.58 -20.04 -35.24
N TYR A 180 9.85 -21.28 -35.66
CA TYR A 180 8.92 -22.40 -35.90
C TYR A 180 8.09 -22.85 -34.69
N LEU A 181 7.61 -21.92 -33.86
CA LEU A 181 6.73 -22.20 -32.74
C LEU A 181 5.49 -21.33 -32.90
N GLY A 182 4.45 -21.94 -33.49
CA GLY A 182 3.06 -21.51 -33.45
C GLY A 182 2.82 -20.02 -33.69
N HIS A 183 2.37 -19.67 -34.90
CA HIS A 183 1.66 -18.41 -35.07
C HIS A 183 0.50 -18.38 -34.05
N PRO A 184 0.13 -17.22 -33.47
CA PRO A 184 -1.10 -17.12 -32.68
C PRO A 184 -2.37 -17.52 -33.45
N GLU A 185 -2.27 -17.75 -34.77
CA GLU A 185 -3.36 -18.20 -35.65
C GLU A 185 -3.20 -19.67 -36.10
N GLY A 186 -2.27 -20.44 -35.51
CA GLY A 186 -2.11 -21.89 -35.73
C GLY A 186 -0.77 -22.35 -36.32
N PRO A 187 -0.52 -23.67 -36.34
CA PRO A 187 0.74 -24.28 -36.81
C PRO A 187 0.97 -24.19 -38.34
N ASP A 188 -0.06 -23.87 -39.14
CA ASP A 188 -0.02 -23.95 -40.61
C ASP A 188 0.24 -22.59 -41.32
N ARG A 189 0.58 -21.52 -40.58
CA ARG A 189 0.83 -20.18 -41.14
C ARG A 189 2.25 -19.68 -40.90
N LEU A 190 2.92 -19.21 -41.96
CA LEU A 190 4.26 -18.62 -41.90
C LEU A 190 4.26 -17.18 -42.45
N LYS A 191 4.98 -16.26 -41.81
CA LYS A 191 5.30 -14.95 -42.39
C LYS A 191 6.57 -15.05 -43.24
N VAL A 192 6.40 -15.08 -44.55
CA VAL A 192 7.48 -15.34 -45.51
C VAL A 192 7.75 -14.14 -46.38
N LEU A 193 8.98 -14.02 -46.90
CA LEU A 193 9.34 -12.99 -47.87
C LEU A 193 8.51 -13.18 -49.14
N MET A 194 7.61 -12.23 -49.41
CA MET A 194 6.59 -12.39 -50.45
C MET A 194 7.20 -12.66 -51.83
N THR A 195 8.28 -11.94 -52.18
CA THR A 195 8.95 -12.10 -53.47
C THR A 195 9.55 -13.49 -53.65
N ALA A 196 10.12 -14.07 -52.60
CA ALA A 196 10.68 -15.41 -52.65
C ALA A 196 9.59 -16.49 -52.74
N ALA A 197 8.51 -16.33 -51.97
CA ALA A 197 7.38 -17.26 -52.01
C ALA A 197 6.64 -17.25 -53.36
N LEU A 198 6.46 -16.07 -53.96
CA LEU A 198 5.84 -15.95 -55.29
C LEU A 198 6.72 -16.56 -56.39
N ALA A 199 8.03 -16.28 -56.36
CA ALA A 199 8.98 -16.86 -57.31
C ALA A 199 8.98 -18.39 -57.23
N LEU A 200 9.05 -18.96 -56.02
CA LEU A 200 9.01 -20.41 -55.82
C LEU A 200 7.70 -21.04 -56.33
N ASN A 201 6.56 -20.39 -56.09
CA ASN A 201 5.27 -20.85 -56.60
C ASN A 201 5.21 -20.82 -58.13
N GLN A 202 5.81 -19.80 -58.76
CA GLN A 202 5.87 -19.69 -60.21
C GLN A 202 6.80 -20.76 -60.80
N GLU A 203 8.00 -20.92 -60.24
CA GLU A 203 8.94 -21.98 -60.61
C GLU A 203 8.26 -23.36 -60.58
N PHE A 204 7.51 -23.67 -59.51
CA PHE A 204 6.80 -24.95 -59.41
C PHE A 204 5.71 -25.13 -60.47
N ARG A 205 4.99 -24.05 -60.82
CA ARG A 205 3.91 -24.09 -61.82
C ARG A 205 4.43 -24.29 -63.24
N ASP A 206 5.59 -23.72 -63.54
CA ASP A 206 6.21 -23.77 -64.87
C ASP A 206 6.88 -25.13 -65.14
N LEU A 207 7.04 -25.99 -64.11
CA LEU A 207 7.58 -27.34 -64.25
C LEU A 207 6.57 -28.36 -64.79
N GLU A 208 7.05 -29.23 -65.67
CA GLU A 208 6.37 -30.47 -66.05
C GLU A 208 6.08 -31.34 -64.82
N VAL A 209 4.93 -32.01 -64.82
CA VAL A 209 4.45 -32.81 -63.68
C VAL A 209 5.46 -33.89 -63.26
N SER A 210 6.15 -34.49 -64.23
CA SER A 210 7.19 -35.51 -64.03
C SER A 210 8.44 -34.99 -63.31
N ALA A 211 8.77 -33.69 -63.46
CA ALA A 211 9.98 -33.08 -62.89
C ALA A 211 9.77 -32.53 -61.47
N ARG A 212 8.52 -32.35 -61.03
CA ARG A 212 8.19 -31.68 -59.75
C ARG A 212 8.76 -32.38 -58.52
N GLY A 213 8.72 -33.72 -58.48
CA GLY A 213 9.22 -34.48 -57.32
C GLY A 213 10.74 -34.33 -57.12
N GLN A 214 11.51 -34.39 -58.20
CA GLN A 214 12.96 -34.20 -58.14
C GLN A 214 13.33 -32.75 -57.81
N TRP A 215 12.67 -31.78 -58.43
CA TRP A 215 12.87 -30.37 -58.14
C TRP A 215 12.60 -30.06 -56.65
N GLU A 216 11.53 -30.63 -56.09
CA GLU A 216 11.19 -30.43 -54.69
C GLU A 216 12.25 -31.03 -53.76
N ALA A 217 12.73 -32.23 -54.04
CA ALA A 217 13.81 -32.86 -53.28
C ALA A 217 15.10 -32.00 -53.31
N ASP A 218 15.44 -31.44 -54.48
CA ASP A 218 16.62 -30.58 -54.64
C ASP A 218 16.46 -29.25 -53.89
N LYS A 219 15.27 -28.63 -53.94
CA LYS A 219 14.96 -27.40 -53.18
C LYS A 219 14.98 -27.62 -51.68
N ILE A 220 14.42 -28.73 -51.20
CA ILE A 220 14.48 -29.11 -49.78
C ILE A 220 15.95 -29.25 -49.34
N LYS A 221 16.79 -29.91 -50.14
CA LYS A 221 18.22 -30.06 -49.84
C LYS A 221 18.95 -28.71 -49.78
N GLU A 222 18.73 -27.85 -50.77
CA GLU A 222 19.29 -26.49 -50.82
C GLU A 222 18.89 -25.69 -49.57
N TRP A 223 17.61 -25.67 -49.23
CA TRP A 223 17.08 -24.82 -48.17
C TRP A 223 17.33 -25.36 -46.76
N ARG A 224 17.46 -26.68 -46.59
CA ARG A 224 17.97 -27.27 -45.34
C ARG A 224 19.38 -26.79 -45.03
N ALA A 225 20.26 -26.67 -46.03
CA ALA A 225 21.60 -26.11 -45.83
C ALA A 225 21.55 -24.63 -45.40
N ILE A 226 20.65 -23.85 -46.01
CA ILE A 226 20.41 -22.44 -45.62
C ILE A 226 19.93 -22.34 -44.17
N HIS A 227 19.01 -23.22 -43.75
CA HIS A 227 18.46 -23.29 -42.39
C HIS A 227 19.52 -23.70 -41.38
N ALA A 228 20.28 -24.76 -41.65
CA ALA A 228 21.35 -25.20 -40.76
C ALA A 228 22.39 -24.08 -40.53
N HIS A 229 22.73 -23.31 -41.57
CA HIS A 229 23.57 -22.13 -41.42
C HIS A 229 22.88 -21.00 -40.64
N ALA A 230 21.59 -20.75 -40.89
CA ALA A 230 20.80 -19.76 -40.20
C ALA A 230 20.73 -20.02 -38.68
N ASP A 231 20.50 -21.27 -38.28
CA ASP A 231 20.48 -21.70 -36.87
C ASP A 231 21.83 -21.44 -36.18
N ARG A 232 22.94 -21.77 -36.85
CA ARG A 232 24.29 -21.46 -36.33
C ARG A 232 24.47 -19.94 -36.15
N CYS A 233 24.01 -19.12 -37.09
CA CYS A 233 24.11 -17.67 -36.98
C CYS A 233 23.25 -17.12 -35.84
N GLU A 234 22.03 -17.63 -35.65
CA GLU A 234 21.17 -17.24 -34.55
C GLU A 234 21.77 -17.60 -33.19
N ASN A 235 22.32 -18.82 -33.06
CA ASN A 235 22.99 -19.28 -31.85
C ASN A 235 24.18 -18.40 -31.53
N TRP A 236 25.04 -18.12 -32.52
CA TRP A 236 26.19 -17.22 -32.35
C TRP A 236 25.76 -15.81 -31.90
N VAL A 237 24.73 -15.22 -32.53
CA VAL A 237 24.21 -13.91 -32.12
C VAL A 237 23.68 -13.95 -30.68
N SER A 238 23.01 -15.03 -30.29
CA SER A 238 22.52 -15.23 -28.92
C SER A 238 23.67 -15.32 -27.92
N GLU A 239 24.71 -16.10 -28.22
CA GLU A 239 25.91 -16.25 -27.40
C GLU A 239 26.64 -14.93 -27.22
N VAL A 240 26.90 -14.19 -28.31
CA VAL A 240 27.55 -12.87 -28.25
C VAL A 240 26.72 -11.89 -27.41
N ARG A 241 25.38 -11.91 -27.53
CA ARG A 241 24.49 -11.09 -26.68
C ARG A 241 24.58 -11.49 -25.21
N ASN A 242 24.62 -12.79 -24.92
CA ASN A 242 24.73 -13.32 -23.56
C ASN A 242 26.09 -12.97 -22.94
N LEU A 243 27.18 -13.10 -23.68
CA LEU A 243 28.52 -12.68 -23.25
C LEU A 243 28.57 -11.19 -22.93
N ARG A 244 28.04 -10.33 -23.80
CA ARG A 244 27.95 -8.87 -23.54
C ARG A 244 27.10 -8.55 -22.31
N ARG A 245 25.99 -9.27 -22.12
CA ARG A 245 25.13 -9.10 -20.94
C ARG A 245 25.85 -9.55 -19.67
N ALA A 246 26.54 -10.68 -19.72
CA ALA A 246 27.32 -11.22 -18.61
C ALA A 246 28.44 -10.26 -18.23
N GLU A 247 29.20 -9.75 -19.21
CA GLU A 247 30.27 -8.79 -18.96
C GLU A 247 29.74 -7.49 -18.32
N LYS A 248 28.65 -6.93 -18.87
CA LYS A 248 27.99 -5.78 -18.26
C LYS A 248 27.54 -6.07 -16.83
N LYS A 249 27.02 -7.27 -16.56
CA LYS A 249 26.62 -7.70 -15.22
C LYS A 249 27.82 -7.75 -14.27
N ARG A 250 28.94 -8.37 -14.68
CA ARG A 250 30.17 -8.46 -13.88
C ARG A 250 30.70 -7.09 -13.50
N VAL A 251 30.71 -6.15 -14.45
CA VAL A 251 31.12 -4.76 -14.19
C VAL A 251 30.21 -4.07 -13.17
N ILE A 252 28.90 -4.32 -13.22
CA ILE A 252 27.94 -3.77 -12.25
C ILE A 252 28.09 -4.43 -10.88
N GLU A 253 28.29 -5.74 -10.82
CA GLU A 253 28.51 -6.50 -9.58
C GLU A 253 29.79 -6.04 -8.87
N ALA A 254 30.90 -5.88 -9.58
CA ALA A 254 32.13 -5.33 -9.03
C ALA A 254 31.94 -3.91 -8.45
N ARG A 255 31.08 -3.10 -9.08
CA ARG A 255 30.72 -1.76 -8.55
C ARG A 255 29.81 -1.84 -7.32
N GLN A 256 28.90 -2.82 -7.28
CA GLN A 256 28.06 -3.09 -6.11
C GLN A 256 28.90 -3.55 -4.91
N GLU A 257 29.95 -4.34 -5.13
CA GLU A 257 30.89 -4.74 -4.07
C GLU A 257 31.56 -3.52 -3.42
N LEU A 258 31.96 -2.51 -4.21
CA LEU A 258 32.50 -1.26 -3.65
C LEU A 258 31.48 -0.52 -2.76
N VAL A 259 30.20 -0.57 -3.12
CA VAL A 259 29.13 0.02 -2.31
C VAL A 259 28.96 -0.77 -1.00
N VAL A 260 29.00 -2.10 -1.06
CA VAL A 260 28.96 -2.96 0.13
C VAL A 260 30.13 -2.65 1.07
N GLU A 261 31.34 -2.51 0.55
CA GLU A 261 32.51 -2.12 1.37
C GLU A 261 32.34 -0.72 1.96
N ARG A 262 31.76 0.24 1.23
CA ARG A 262 31.44 1.56 1.80
C ARG A 262 30.42 1.46 2.93
N VAL A 263 29.37 0.65 2.79
CA VAL A 263 28.37 0.43 3.85
C VAL A 263 29.00 -0.19 5.11
N LYS A 264 29.92 -1.15 4.94
CA LYS A 264 30.70 -1.71 6.07
C LYS A 264 31.54 -0.62 6.74
N ALA A 265 32.23 0.22 5.96
CA ALA A 265 33.04 1.33 6.48
C ALA A 265 32.20 2.40 7.20
N LEU A 266 30.90 2.52 6.90
CA LEU A 266 29.96 3.38 7.63
C LEU A 266 29.45 2.74 8.95
N GLY A 267 29.96 1.57 9.34
CA GLY A 267 29.61 0.89 10.59
C GLY A 267 28.41 -0.05 10.50
N TRP A 268 27.91 -0.35 9.30
CA TRP A 268 26.72 -1.18 9.10
C TRP A 268 27.02 -2.65 8.76
N GLY A 269 28.26 -3.12 8.96
CA GLY A 269 28.69 -4.47 8.57
C GLY A 269 27.90 -5.60 9.24
N GLU A 270 27.65 -5.49 10.55
CA GLU A 270 26.86 -6.49 11.30
C GLU A 270 25.41 -6.55 10.83
N GLU A 271 24.76 -5.38 10.69
CA GLU A 271 23.38 -5.28 10.23
C GLU A 271 23.22 -5.82 8.80
N LEU A 272 24.21 -5.57 7.93
CA LEU A 272 24.24 -6.09 6.57
C LEU A 272 24.29 -7.63 6.54
N ALA A 273 25.03 -8.26 7.46
CA ALA A 273 25.12 -9.72 7.57
C ALA A 273 23.78 -10.37 7.99
N LEU A 274 22.93 -9.64 8.71
CA LEU A 274 21.61 -10.10 9.16
C LEU A 274 20.52 -9.98 8.07
N ILE A 275 20.80 -9.34 6.92
CA ILE A 275 19.82 -9.19 5.85
C ILE A 275 19.60 -10.52 5.12
N GLN A 276 18.45 -11.13 5.37
CA GLN A 276 18.04 -12.38 4.71
C GLN A 276 17.54 -12.16 3.26
N PHE A 277 16.79 -11.09 3.01
CA PHE A 277 16.14 -10.86 1.72
C PHE A 277 17.01 -10.02 0.79
N THR A 278 17.33 -10.56 -0.39
CA THR A 278 18.21 -9.91 -1.38
C THR A 278 17.70 -8.55 -1.84
N ASN A 279 16.39 -8.37 -1.97
CA ASN A 279 15.78 -7.09 -2.35
C ASN A 279 15.95 -5.97 -1.31
N ARG A 280 16.26 -6.31 -0.05
CA ARG A 280 16.51 -5.34 1.03
C ARG A 280 17.99 -4.95 1.13
N ARG A 281 18.86 -5.58 0.36
CA ARG A 281 20.29 -5.26 0.39
C ARG A 281 20.58 -3.89 -0.24
N PRO A 282 21.50 -3.09 0.33
CA PRO A 282 21.78 -1.73 -0.13
C PRO A 282 22.25 -1.68 -1.59
N GLU A 283 22.99 -2.68 -2.07
CA GLU A 283 23.44 -2.77 -3.46
C GLU A 283 22.30 -2.86 -4.49
N ASN A 284 21.11 -3.28 -4.05
CA ASN A 284 19.93 -3.44 -4.91
C ASN A 284 19.00 -2.22 -4.90
N LEU A 285 19.33 -1.18 -4.12
CA LEU A 285 18.58 0.08 -4.11
C LEU A 285 18.53 0.71 -5.50
N ALA A 286 17.41 1.33 -5.86
CA ALA A 286 17.24 1.95 -7.18
C ALA A 286 18.29 3.03 -7.45
N VAL A 287 18.61 3.86 -6.45
CA VAL A 287 19.63 4.91 -6.55
C VAL A 287 21.02 4.31 -6.75
N VAL A 288 21.35 3.22 -6.05
CA VAL A 288 22.63 2.52 -6.18
C VAL A 288 22.74 1.83 -7.53
N ARG A 289 21.72 1.09 -7.97
CA ARG A 289 21.69 0.47 -9.31
C ARG A 289 21.87 1.49 -10.42
N LYS A 290 21.27 2.68 -10.29
CA LYS A 290 21.46 3.78 -11.25
C LYS A 290 22.91 4.29 -11.24
N ALA A 291 23.52 4.46 -10.06
CA ALA A 291 24.92 4.87 -9.93
C ALA A 291 25.88 3.83 -10.52
N CYS A 292 25.70 2.53 -10.23
CA CYS A 292 26.54 1.45 -10.72
C CYS A 292 26.50 1.26 -12.25
N ASN A 293 25.53 1.83 -12.97
CA ASN A 293 25.53 1.85 -14.44
C ASN A 293 26.64 2.74 -15.02
N ARG A 294 27.19 3.67 -14.23
CA ARG A 294 28.33 4.53 -14.59
C ARG A 294 29.54 4.15 -13.75
N ILE A 295 30.71 4.67 -14.13
CA ILE A 295 31.92 4.53 -13.31
C ILE A 295 31.66 5.20 -11.96
N LEU A 296 31.83 4.46 -10.86
CA LEU A 296 31.73 4.99 -9.51
C LEU A 296 33.01 5.77 -9.17
N THR A 297 32.90 7.10 -9.16
CA THR A 297 33.96 7.98 -8.63
C THR A 297 33.82 8.09 -7.11
N ALA A 298 34.88 8.55 -6.43
CA ALA A 298 34.83 8.81 -4.98
C ALA A 298 33.69 9.78 -4.61
N GLN A 299 33.47 10.83 -5.42
CA GLN A 299 32.36 11.76 -5.23
C GLN A 299 30.99 11.08 -5.38
N ALA A 300 30.83 10.22 -6.40
CA ALA A 300 29.58 9.51 -6.61
C ALA A 300 29.28 8.56 -5.44
N LEU A 301 30.31 7.92 -4.88
CA LEU A 301 30.17 7.07 -3.70
C LEU A 301 29.81 7.88 -2.44
N SER A 302 30.40 9.07 -2.27
CA SER A 302 30.07 9.98 -1.17
C SER A 302 28.62 10.45 -1.22
N ASN A 303 28.11 10.78 -2.41
CA ASN A 303 26.71 11.17 -2.60
C ASN A 303 25.70 10.03 -2.26
N LEU A 304 26.16 8.78 -2.17
CA LEU A 304 25.31 7.64 -1.79
C LEU A 304 25.25 7.41 -0.28
N GLU A 305 26.11 8.03 0.52
CA GLU A 305 26.24 7.74 1.96
C GLU A 305 24.96 8.01 2.74
N GLN A 306 24.31 9.16 2.51
CA GLN A 306 23.05 9.49 3.17
C GLN A 306 21.93 8.53 2.76
N PRO A 307 21.65 8.28 1.46
CA PRO A 307 20.67 7.26 1.06
C PRO A 307 20.95 5.87 1.62
N LEU A 308 22.22 5.45 1.66
CA LEU A 308 22.61 4.15 2.21
C LEU A 308 22.36 4.10 3.72
N THR A 309 22.73 5.15 4.46
CA THR A 309 22.53 5.22 5.91
C THR A 309 21.05 5.22 6.26
N GLN A 310 20.23 6.03 5.58
CA GLN A 310 18.78 6.05 5.78
C GLN A 310 18.16 4.68 5.51
N HIS A 311 18.56 4.02 4.42
CA HIS A 311 18.09 2.68 4.11
C HIS A 311 18.49 1.66 5.19
N MET A 312 19.73 1.71 5.68
CA MET A 312 20.20 0.80 6.72
C MET A 312 19.52 1.02 8.07
N VAL A 313 19.19 2.28 8.42
CA VAL A 313 18.35 2.61 9.59
C VAL A 313 16.98 1.94 9.46
N GLU A 314 16.34 2.05 8.31
CA GLU A 314 15.04 1.42 8.06
C GLU A 314 15.10 -0.11 8.05
N VAL A 315 16.17 -0.69 7.50
CA VAL A 315 16.41 -2.14 7.58
C VAL A 315 16.52 -2.59 9.03
N ARG A 316 17.31 -1.89 9.85
CA ARG A 316 17.45 -2.18 11.28
C ARG A 316 16.12 -2.04 12.02
N LYS A 317 15.38 -0.94 11.79
CA LYS A 317 14.06 -0.69 12.39
C LYS A 317 13.09 -1.84 12.09
N ARG A 318 13.05 -2.30 10.84
CA ARG A 318 12.21 -3.45 10.43
C ARG A 318 12.67 -4.77 11.04
N ARG A 319 13.98 -5.02 11.11
CA ARG A 319 14.52 -6.22 11.76
C ARG A 319 14.12 -6.26 13.23
N LEU A 320 14.43 -5.21 13.99
CA LEU A 320 14.12 -5.11 15.42
C LEU A 320 12.61 -5.24 15.67
N PHE A 321 11.76 -4.63 14.84
CA PHE A 321 10.31 -4.83 14.92
C PHE A 321 9.92 -6.29 14.67
N THR A 322 10.51 -6.96 13.68
CA THR A 322 10.22 -8.38 13.37
C THR A 322 10.65 -9.30 14.51
N GLU A 323 11.84 -9.06 15.09
CA GLU A 323 12.36 -9.78 16.26
C GLU A 323 11.45 -9.57 17.48
N ARG A 324 11.08 -8.32 17.79
CA ARG A 324 10.18 -7.98 18.90
C ARG A 324 8.78 -8.58 18.70
N MET A 325 8.24 -8.52 17.49
CA MET A 325 6.96 -9.13 17.13
C MET A 325 7.00 -10.65 17.32
N SER A 326 8.03 -11.32 16.81
CA SER A 326 8.19 -12.77 16.98
C SER A 326 8.32 -13.15 18.46
N PHE A 327 8.99 -12.32 19.26
CA PHE A 327 9.14 -12.53 20.69
C PHE A 327 7.82 -12.38 21.45
N LEU A 328 7.04 -11.33 21.16
CA LEU A 328 5.82 -10.99 21.89
C LEU A 328 4.57 -11.74 21.41
N SER A 329 4.48 -12.13 20.14
CA SER A 329 3.22 -12.62 19.54
C SER A 329 2.55 -13.76 20.33
N ASN A 330 3.28 -14.83 20.65
CA ASN A 330 2.73 -15.94 21.45
C ASN A 330 2.57 -15.56 22.94
N ARG A 331 3.44 -14.71 23.47
CA ARG A 331 3.42 -14.30 24.89
C ARG A 331 2.22 -13.44 25.22
N LEU A 332 1.88 -12.48 24.36
CA LEU A 332 0.70 -11.64 24.51
C LEU A 332 -0.60 -12.44 24.38
N ARG A 333 -0.66 -13.42 23.48
CA ARG A 333 -1.82 -14.33 23.39
C ARG A 333 -2.00 -15.12 24.69
N LEU A 334 -0.91 -15.69 25.21
CA LEU A 334 -0.95 -16.39 26.49
C LEU A 334 -1.29 -15.47 27.67
N LEU A 335 -0.80 -14.22 27.66
CA LEU A 335 -1.17 -13.21 28.64
C LEU A 335 -2.67 -12.95 28.59
N ARG A 336 -3.25 -12.73 27.40
CA ARG A 336 -4.70 -12.52 27.24
C ARG A 336 -5.48 -13.69 27.81
N ASP A 337 -5.15 -14.90 27.40
CA ASP A 337 -5.90 -16.10 27.79
C ASP A 337 -5.80 -16.34 29.31
N PHE A 338 -4.60 -16.17 29.88
CA PHE A 338 -4.39 -16.28 31.33
C PHE A 338 -5.11 -15.17 32.10
N TYR A 339 -4.95 -13.91 31.69
CA TYR A 339 -5.53 -12.74 32.34
C TYR A 339 -7.06 -12.80 32.33
N THR A 340 -7.67 -12.96 31.15
CA THR A 340 -9.13 -13.00 31.00
C THR A 340 -9.78 -14.15 31.78
N SER A 341 -9.11 -15.30 31.91
CA SER A 341 -9.62 -16.44 32.68
C SER A 341 -9.63 -16.22 34.19
N HIS A 342 -8.89 -15.22 34.70
CA HIS A 342 -8.79 -14.94 36.14
C HIS A 342 -9.51 -13.65 36.56
N MET A 343 -10.05 -12.88 35.62
CA MET A 343 -10.79 -11.66 35.92
C MET A 343 -12.23 -12.00 36.31
N ALA A 344 -12.66 -11.50 37.48
CA ALA A 344 -14.07 -11.58 37.86
C ALA A 344 -14.91 -10.67 36.94
N PRO A 345 -16.11 -11.06 36.50
CA PRO A 345 -16.86 -10.19 35.60
C PRO A 345 -17.23 -8.85 36.29
N GLY A 346 -17.43 -7.79 35.50
CA GLY A 346 -17.88 -6.43 35.87
C GLY A 346 -17.19 -5.67 37.02
N VAL A 347 -16.05 -6.14 37.50
CA VAL A 347 -15.05 -5.24 38.08
C VAL A 347 -14.34 -4.54 36.92
N MET A 348 -13.94 -3.28 37.11
CA MET A 348 -13.25 -2.50 36.08
C MET A 348 -11.78 -2.92 35.99
N TYR A 349 -11.39 -3.47 34.85
CA TYR A 349 -10.04 -3.93 34.58
C TYR A 349 -9.45 -3.24 33.35
N PRO A 350 -8.12 -3.06 33.28
CA PRO A 350 -7.46 -2.70 32.03
C PRO A 350 -7.69 -3.79 30.98
N THR A 351 -7.63 -3.36 29.71
CA THR A 351 -7.49 -4.28 28.58
C THR A 351 -6.21 -5.10 28.71
N THR A 352 -6.08 -6.19 27.94
CA THR A 352 -4.83 -6.97 27.98
C THR A 352 -3.66 -6.11 27.51
N GLY A 353 -3.87 -5.27 26.49
CA GLY A 353 -2.90 -4.29 26.03
C GLY A 353 -2.45 -3.33 27.14
N ASP A 354 -3.38 -2.68 27.83
CA ASP A 354 -3.03 -1.74 28.91
C ASP A 354 -2.38 -2.45 30.10
N PHE A 355 -2.78 -3.69 30.41
CA PHE A 355 -2.15 -4.49 31.45
C PHE A 355 -0.70 -4.84 31.10
N PHE A 356 -0.42 -5.17 29.83
CA PHE A 356 0.94 -5.40 29.33
C PHE A 356 1.83 -4.15 29.44
N ARG A 357 1.27 -2.97 29.19
CA ARG A 357 1.97 -1.68 29.28
C ARG A 357 2.48 -1.37 30.69
N ILE A 358 1.90 -1.96 31.73
CA ILE A 358 2.34 -1.76 33.12
C ILE A 358 3.81 -2.21 33.23
N PRO A 359 4.75 -1.35 33.70
CA PRO A 359 6.17 -1.65 33.67
C PRO A 359 6.57 -2.97 34.34
N GLY A 360 5.87 -3.37 35.41
CA GLY A 360 6.11 -4.65 36.08
C GLY A 360 5.72 -5.87 35.25
N VAL A 361 4.64 -5.78 34.48
CA VAL A 361 4.15 -6.86 33.61
C VAL A 361 5.04 -7.01 32.39
N GLY A 362 5.36 -5.90 31.71
CA GLY A 362 6.29 -5.89 30.57
C GLY A 362 7.66 -6.46 30.94
N LYS A 363 8.25 -6.01 32.06
CA LYS A 363 9.55 -6.52 32.55
C LYS A 363 9.52 -8.00 32.87
N LEU A 364 8.43 -8.51 33.49
CA LEU A 364 8.31 -9.94 33.77
C LEU A 364 8.31 -10.74 32.47
N ILE A 365 7.53 -10.31 31.47
CA ILE A 365 7.47 -10.96 30.16
C ILE A 365 8.83 -10.90 29.48
N ASP A 366 9.52 -9.77 29.53
CA ASP A 366 10.85 -9.60 28.92
C ASP A 366 11.95 -10.41 29.61
N SER A 367 11.82 -10.65 30.93
CA SER A 367 12.81 -11.39 31.72
C SER A 367 12.93 -12.87 31.35
N VAL A 368 11.89 -13.47 30.75
CA VAL A 368 11.90 -14.88 30.37
C VAL A 368 12.63 -15.03 29.02
N PRO A 369 13.76 -15.74 28.93
CA PRO A 369 14.51 -15.88 27.68
C PRO A 369 13.68 -16.49 26.54
N SER A 370 14.01 -16.18 25.29
CA SER A 370 13.37 -16.74 24.10
C SER A 370 13.81 -18.18 23.78
N THR A 371 14.80 -18.71 24.50
CA THR A 371 15.38 -20.04 24.29
C THR A 371 14.51 -21.20 24.81
N GLY A 372 13.49 -20.89 25.63
CA GLY A 372 12.57 -21.89 26.21
C GLY A 372 11.09 -21.55 25.99
N PRO A 373 10.17 -22.51 26.24
CA PRO A 373 8.74 -22.28 26.07
C PRO A 373 8.21 -21.27 27.10
N PHE A 374 7.45 -20.28 26.65
CA PHE A 374 6.71 -19.39 27.54
C PHE A 374 5.38 -20.06 27.94
N THR A 375 5.17 -20.28 29.24
CA THR A 375 3.97 -20.95 29.77
C THR A 375 3.21 -20.05 30.75
N GLN A 376 1.96 -20.41 31.07
CA GLN A 376 1.15 -19.72 32.09
C GLN A 376 1.81 -19.72 33.48
N GLY A 377 2.70 -20.68 33.77
CA GLY A 377 3.44 -20.71 35.03
C GLY A 377 4.27 -19.46 35.28
N HIS A 378 4.83 -18.86 34.22
CA HIS A 378 5.60 -17.62 34.30
C HIS A 378 4.73 -16.40 34.58
N LEU A 379 3.43 -16.48 34.31
CA LEU A 379 2.47 -15.39 34.50
C LEU A 379 1.87 -15.37 35.91
N LYS A 380 1.94 -16.47 36.67
CA LYS A 380 1.39 -16.54 38.05
C LYS A 380 1.78 -15.37 38.97
N PRO A 381 3.03 -14.85 38.95
CA PRO A 381 3.41 -13.72 39.80
C PRO A 381 2.59 -12.44 39.55
N ILE A 382 2.03 -12.24 38.34
CA ILE A 382 1.24 -11.02 38.05
C ILE A 382 -0.10 -10.99 38.77
N LEU A 383 -0.61 -12.15 39.22
CA LEU A 383 -1.87 -12.30 39.93
C LEU A 383 -1.68 -12.51 41.45
N ASP A 384 -0.46 -12.40 41.96
CA ASP A 384 -0.24 -12.28 43.40
C ASP A 384 -1.09 -11.12 43.95
N PRO A 385 -1.92 -11.31 44.99
CA PRO A 385 -2.91 -10.30 45.41
C PRO A 385 -2.32 -8.91 45.71
N TYR A 386 -1.11 -8.86 46.28
CA TYR A 386 -0.44 -7.60 46.57
C TYR A 386 0.07 -6.93 45.29
N THR A 387 0.75 -7.70 44.44
CA THR A 387 1.30 -7.25 43.17
C THR A 387 0.20 -6.78 42.21
N PHE A 388 -0.86 -7.57 42.07
CA PHE A 388 -2.00 -7.27 41.22
C PHE A 388 -2.71 -5.99 41.68
N ARG A 389 -2.91 -5.81 42.99
CA ARG A 389 -3.47 -4.57 43.54
C ARG A 389 -2.60 -3.36 43.18
N HIS A 390 -1.28 -3.48 43.27
CA HIS A 390 -0.37 -2.40 42.91
C HIS A 390 -0.46 -2.06 41.41
N PHE A 391 -0.54 -3.06 40.53
CA PHE A 391 -0.74 -2.85 39.09
C PHE A 391 -2.06 -2.15 38.77
N MET A 392 -3.15 -2.56 39.43
CA MET A 392 -4.46 -1.92 39.26
C MET A 392 -4.48 -0.46 39.73
N LEU A 393 -3.80 -0.14 40.83
CA LEU A 393 -3.64 1.23 41.31
C LEU A 393 -2.82 2.07 40.33
N TRP A 394 -1.71 1.53 39.85
CA TRP A 394 -0.87 2.21 38.86
C TRP A 394 -1.64 2.53 37.58
N TRP A 395 -2.38 1.56 37.04
CA TRP A 395 -3.17 1.75 35.82
C TRP A 395 -4.23 2.85 35.99
N LYS A 396 -4.96 2.84 37.11
CA LYS A 396 -5.94 3.89 37.41
C LYS A 396 -5.28 5.26 37.48
N GLN A 397 -4.17 5.39 38.21
CA GLN A 397 -3.43 6.65 38.34
C GLN A 397 -2.90 7.14 37.00
N ASP A 398 -2.37 6.26 36.14
CA ASP A 398 -1.87 6.61 34.81
C ASP A 398 -2.97 7.20 33.93
N ILE A 399 -4.17 6.60 33.91
CA ILE A 399 -5.30 7.16 33.16
C ILE A 399 -5.80 8.45 33.81
N GLU A 400 -5.93 8.50 35.14
CA GLU A 400 -6.36 9.73 35.84
C GLU A 400 -5.44 10.92 35.55
N VAL A 401 -4.12 10.71 35.47
CA VAL A 401 -3.18 11.77 35.04
C VAL A 401 -3.51 12.24 33.62
N LYS A 402 -3.67 11.32 32.67
CA LYS A 402 -4.06 11.68 31.28
C LYS A 402 -5.38 12.43 31.23
N LEU A 403 -6.36 12.06 32.05
CA LEU A 403 -7.65 12.74 32.14
C LEU A 403 -7.49 14.19 32.65
N ARG A 404 -6.65 14.39 33.68
CA ARG A 404 -6.33 15.75 34.18
C ARG A 404 -5.58 16.57 33.14
N ASP A 405 -4.70 15.95 32.37
CA ASP A 405 -3.98 16.61 31.28
C ASP A 405 -4.94 17.05 30.16
N LEU A 406 -5.91 16.20 29.78
CA LEU A 406 -6.95 16.55 28.82
C LEU A 406 -7.76 17.77 29.30
N ILE A 407 -8.20 17.79 30.56
CA ILE A 407 -8.90 18.95 31.15
C ILE A 407 -8.02 20.20 31.11
N SER A 408 -6.77 20.08 31.58
CA SER A 408 -5.83 21.20 31.67
C SER A 408 -5.48 21.78 30.30
N SER A 409 -5.35 20.92 29.28
CA SER A 409 -5.03 21.34 27.91
C SER A 409 -6.15 22.15 27.27
N LYS A 410 -7.42 21.83 27.59
CA LYS A 410 -8.60 22.55 27.05
C LYS A 410 -8.98 23.78 27.86
N ARG A 411 -8.82 23.74 29.19
CA ARG A 411 -9.33 24.77 30.11
C ARG A 411 -8.26 25.66 30.73
N GLY A 412 -6.97 25.31 30.57
CA GLY A 412 -5.84 26.00 31.17
C GLY A 412 -5.40 25.41 32.53
N SER A 413 -4.12 25.64 32.89
CA SER A 413 -3.41 25.05 34.03
C SER A 413 -3.91 25.44 35.44
N GLY A 414 -4.99 26.21 35.55
CA GLY A 414 -5.62 26.60 36.82
C GLY A 414 -7.02 26.03 37.03
N SER A 415 -7.50 25.18 36.12
CA SER A 415 -8.82 24.56 36.21
C SER A 415 -8.85 23.46 37.29
N ALA A 416 -10.02 23.28 37.93
CA ALA A 416 -10.18 22.24 38.94
C ALA A 416 -10.00 20.85 38.30
N THR A 417 -8.97 20.11 38.73
CA THR A 417 -8.60 18.79 38.20
C THR A 417 -9.21 17.62 39.01
N ASP A 418 -10.16 17.91 39.90
CA ASP A 418 -10.86 16.87 40.65
C ASP A 418 -11.85 16.16 39.71
N LEU A 419 -11.58 14.89 39.45
CA LEU A 419 -12.35 14.05 38.54
C LEU A 419 -13.76 13.72 39.08
N ASN A 420 -14.05 14.05 40.35
CA ASN A 420 -15.38 13.88 40.97
C ASN A 420 -16.32 15.08 40.74
N LEU A 421 -15.79 16.22 40.29
CA LEU A 421 -16.60 17.40 40.00
C LEU A 421 -17.53 17.13 38.82
N ALA A 422 -18.73 17.72 38.87
CA ALA A 422 -19.69 17.64 37.78
C ALA A 422 -19.11 18.17 36.46
N THR A 423 -18.21 19.15 36.55
CA THR A 423 -17.50 19.78 35.44
C THR A 423 -16.42 18.90 34.81
N SER A 424 -16.00 17.80 35.43
CA SER A 424 -15.02 16.85 34.89
C SER A 424 -15.65 15.88 33.88
N LEU A 425 -16.13 16.43 32.76
CA LEU A 425 -16.83 15.74 31.68
C LEU A 425 -15.93 15.59 30.44
N PHE A 426 -16.01 14.43 29.81
CA PHE A 426 -15.28 14.09 28.58
C PHE A 426 -16.25 13.71 27.47
N SER A 427 -15.83 13.82 26.22
CA SER A 427 -16.59 13.36 25.05
C SER A 427 -15.78 12.32 24.26
N CYS A 428 -16.49 11.41 23.61
CA CYS A 428 -15.91 10.43 22.69
C CYS A 428 -16.35 10.72 21.25
N SER A 429 -15.42 10.95 20.34
CA SER A 429 -15.71 11.26 18.92
C SER A 429 -16.27 10.06 18.14
N GLU A 430 -15.98 8.83 18.57
CA GLU A 430 -16.42 7.60 17.87
C GLU A 430 -17.90 7.29 18.13
N CYS A 431 -18.35 7.46 19.37
CA CYS A 431 -19.73 7.11 19.77
C CYS A 431 -20.58 8.32 20.19
N SER A 432 -20.02 9.54 20.16
CA SER A 432 -20.70 10.78 20.56
C SER A 432 -21.25 10.78 21.99
N ARG A 433 -20.70 9.93 22.88
CA ARG A 433 -21.14 9.84 24.28
C ARG A 433 -20.33 10.78 25.17
N PHE A 434 -21.00 11.31 26.19
CA PHE A 434 -20.33 11.95 27.32
C PHE A 434 -19.89 10.90 28.34
N LEU A 435 -18.65 11.03 28.81
CA LEU A 435 -17.97 10.07 29.67
C LEU A 435 -17.44 10.78 30.92
N ARG A 436 -17.33 10.01 32.01
CA ARG A 436 -16.90 10.50 33.33
C ARG A 436 -16.06 9.46 34.04
N HIS A 437 -15.27 9.89 35.01
CA HIS A 437 -14.59 8.98 35.92
C HIS A 437 -15.60 8.31 36.89
N PRO A 438 -15.47 7.02 37.23
CA PRO A 438 -14.46 6.07 36.75
C PRO A 438 -14.81 5.40 35.41
N ASP A 439 -16.02 5.57 34.88
CA ASP A 439 -16.56 4.83 33.73
C ASP A 439 -15.72 4.92 32.45
N ILE A 440 -15.06 6.05 32.28
CA ILE A 440 -14.19 6.33 31.14
C ILE A 440 -12.96 5.41 31.07
N LEU A 441 -12.54 4.85 32.21
CA LEU A 441 -11.37 3.96 32.30
C LEU A 441 -11.52 2.70 31.42
N THR A 442 -12.75 2.19 31.28
CA THR A 442 -13.05 0.97 30.50
C THR A 442 -13.92 1.25 29.28
N HIS A 443 -13.93 2.49 28.79
CA HIS A 443 -14.71 2.83 27.60
C HIS A 443 -14.13 2.15 26.35
N ALA A 444 -14.92 1.30 25.70
CA ALA A 444 -14.46 0.44 24.60
C ALA A 444 -13.78 1.22 23.46
N CYS A 445 -14.31 2.39 23.07
CA CYS A 445 -13.73 3.20 21.99
C CYS A 445 -12.28 3.64 22.28
N ALA A 446 -11.91 3.78 23.56
CA ALA A 446 -10.56 4.18 23.96
C ALA A 446 -9.49 3.14 23.62
N SER A 447 -9.88 1.87 23.47
CA SER A 447 -8.94 0.75 23.24
C SER A 447 -9.18 0.04 21.92
N LEU A 448 -9.97 0.64 21.02
CA LEU A 448 -10.20 0.08 19.69
C LEU A 448 -8.88 -0.01 18.91
N PRO A 449 -8.69 -1.07 18.08
CA PRO A 449 -7.49 -1.23 17.29
C PRO A 449 -7.29 -0.04 16.34
N PHE A 450 -6.17 0.66 16.48
CA PHE A 450 -5.80 1.84 15.70
C PHE A 450 -4.32 1.73 15.33
N TYR A 451 -4.05 1.67 14.02
CA TYR A 451 -2.69 1.53 13.53
C TYR A 451 -2.06 2.91 13.28
N GLN A 452 -0.96 3.18 13.96
CA GLN A 452 -0.13 4.38 13.76
C GLN A 452 1.30 3.96 13.42
N GLU A 453 1.83 4.46 12.30
CA GLU A 453 3.18 4.07 11.82
C GLU A 453 4.29 4.50 12.77
N ASP A 454 4.14 5.68 13.40
CA ASP A 454 5.12 6.28 14.30
C ASP A 454 5.00 5.81 15.76
N ALA A 455 4.02 4.96 16.06
CA ALA A 455 3.88 4.39 17.39
C ALA A 455 5.05 3.47 17.74
N ASP A 456 5.32 3.36 19.05
CA ASP A 456 6.30 2.42 19.59
C ASP A 456 6.02 0.98 19.10
N PHE A 457 7.08 0.17 19.03
CA PHE A 457 6.98 -1.21 18.55
C PHE A 457 5.96 -2.02 19.35
N ASP A 458 5.95 -1.89 20.67
CA ASP A 458 5.07 -2.67 21.53
C ASP A 458 3.60 -2.28 21.34
N ALA A 459 3.31 -0.99 21.15
CA ALA A 459 1.97 -0.51 20.82
C ALA A 459 1.47 -1.12 19.49
N ARG A 460 2.30 -1.06 18.44
CA ARG A 460 1.96 -1.63 17.12
C ARG A 460 1.78 -3.15 17.19
N ILE A 461 2.59 -3.84 17.98
CA ILE A 461 2.50 -5.28 18.19
C ILE A 461 1.21 -5.65 18.93
N VAL A 462 0.84 -4.90 19.98
CA VAL A 462 -0.41 -5.07 20.72
C VAL A 462 -1.61 -4.95 19.78
N THR A 463 -1.66 -3.92 18.94
CA THR A 463 -2.73 -3.75 17.94
C THR A 463 -2.83 -4.94 16.98
N LEU A 464 -1.71 -5.43 16.46
CA LEU A 464 -1.71 -6.54 15.50
C LEU A 464 -2.06 -7.89 16.15
N VAL A 465 -1.59 -8.14 17.37
CA VAL A 465 -1.71 -9.45 18.04
C VAL A 465 -3.00 -9.58 18.85
N LEU A 466 -3.34 -8.54 19.61
CA LEU A 466 -4.47 -8.55 20.55
C LEU A 466 -5.74 -7.94 19.94
N GLN A 467 -5.63 -7.20 18.83
CA GLN A 467 -6.73 -6.42 18.25
C GLN A 467 -7.28 -5.35 19.24
N GLU A 468 -6.36 -4.79 20.03
CA GLU A 468 -6.60 -3.74 21.03
C GLU A 468 -5.54 -2.64 20.86
N SER A 469 -5.82 -1.42 21.30
CA SER A 469 -4.80 -0.36 21.44
C SER A 469 -4.66 0.05 22.90
N PHE A 470 -3.53 0.68 23.25
CA PHE A 470 -3.43 1.31 24.57
C PHE A 470 -4.46 2.43 24.70
N TRP A 471 -4.94 2.64 25.92
CA TRP A 471 -6.01 3.59 26.23
C TRP A 471 -5.78 4.96 25.58
N ASN A 472 -6.76 5.39 24.79
CA ASN A 472 -6.86 6.63 24.02
C ASN A 472 -5.71 6.91 23.04
N SER A 473 -5.03 5.88 22.53
CA SER A 473 -3.97 6.07 21.51
C SER A 473 -4.51 6.57 20.17
N ASN A 474 -5.79 6.35 19.90
CA ASN A 474 -6.50 6.91 18.75
C ASN A 474 -6.96 8.36 18.96
N GLY A 475 -6.83 8.90 20.18
CA GLY A 475 -7.26 10.26 20.52
C GLY A 475 -8.77 10.49 20.43
N CYS A 476 -9.59 9.45 20.52
CA CYS A 476 -11.04 9.62 20.40
C CYS A 476 -11.70 10.24 21.64
N ILE A 477 -11.05 10.17 22.81
CA ILE A 477 -11.51 10.78 24.05
C ILE A 477 -10.80 12.12 24.26
N ASP A 478 -11.59 13.15 24.51
CA ASP A 478 -11.09 14.49 24.84
C ASP A 478 -11.96 15.12 25.95
N ALA A 479 -11.44 16.15 26.61
CA ALA A 479 -12.27 16.97 27.49
C ALA A 479 -13.30 17.73 26.63
N VAL A 480 -14.51 17.91 27.19
CA VAL A 480 -15.61 18.56 26.45
C VAL A 480 -15.22 19.96 25.96
N ASP A 481 -15.74 20.33 24.80
CA ASP A 481 -15.51 21.66 24.20
C ASP A 481 -16.14 22.80 25.03
N GLN A 482 -15.83 24.04 24.63
CA GLN A 482 -16.30 25.23 25.35
C GLN A 482 -17.82 25.36 25.36
N SER A 483 -18.51 24.97 24.28
CA SER A 483 -19.97 25.06 24.17
C SER A 483 -20.65 24.08 25.14
N SER A 484 -20.19 22.83 25.14
CA SER A 484 -20.61 21.78 26.05
C SER A 484 -20.33 22.17 27.50
N PHE A 485 -19.16 22.73 27.77
CA PHE A 485 -18.80 23.22 29.09
C PHE A 485 -19.74 24.34 29.55
N SER A 486 -20.03 25.31 28.67
CA SER A 486 -20.89 26.46 28.99
C SER A 486 -22.33 26.03 29.30
N LEU A 487 -22.87 25.07 28.52
CA LEU A 487 -24.18 24.47 28.80
C LEU A 487 -24.20 23.75 30.16
N LEU A 488 -23.15 23.00 30.49
CA LEU A 488 -23.06 22.32 31.79
C LEU A 488 -23.03 23.30 32.97
N ILE A 489 -22.27 24.39 32.86
CA ILE A 489 -22.25 25.47 33.87
C ILE A 489 -23.64 26.09 34.03
N HIS A 490 -24.36 26.31 32.93
CA HIS A 490 -25.74 26.81 32.98
C HIS A 490 -26.67 25.84 33.71
N LEU A 491 -26.62 24.55 33.41
CA LEU A 491 -27.43 23.53 34.10
C LEU A 491 -27.12 23.47 35.61
N LEU A 492 -25.86 23.63 36.00
CA LEU A 492 -25.45 23.72 37.40
C LEU A 492 -26.01 24.98 38.07
N SER A 493 -25.95 26.13 37.38
CA SER A 493 -26.53 27.38 37.86
C SER A 493 -28.04 27.28 38.07
N LEU A 494 -28.78 26.67 37.13
CA LEU A 494 -30.23 26.42 37.27
C LEU A 494 -30.54 25.51 38.48
N ALA A 495 -29.63 24.58 38.80
CA ALA A 495 -29.72 23.73 39.97
C ALA A 495 -29.31 24.39 41.29
N ASN A 496 -28.93 25.68 41.28
CA ASN A 496 -28.33 26.38 42.42
C ASN A 496 -27.08 25.65 42.98
N LEU A 497 -26.27 25.07 42.08
CA LEU A 497 -25.05 24.35 42.41
C LEU A 497 -23.81 25.16 42.00
N ASP A 498 -22.84 25.26 42.92
CA ASP A 498 -21.54 25.88 42.67
C ASP A 498 -20.70 24.99 41.76
N TRP A 499 -20.39 25.45 40.54
CA TRP A 499 -19.71 24.64 39.53
C TRP A 499 -18.26 24.25 39.89
N GLU A 500 -17.64 24.94 40.84
CA GLU A 500 -16.29 24.61 41.34
C GLU A 500 -16.30 23.48 42.38
N LYS A 501 -17.47 23.17 42.96
CA LYS A 501 -17.59 22.23 44.10
C LYS A 501 -18.62 21.12 43.89
N ALA A 502 -19.60 21.36 43.04
CA ALA A 502 -20.71 20.46 42.83
C ALA A 502 -20.21 19.13 42.28
N THR A 503 -20.60 18.05 42.95
CA THR A 503 -20.34 16.70 42.46
C THR A 503 -21.40 16.30 41.45
N ILE A 504 -21.11 15.23 40.71
CA ILE A 504 -22.11 14.68 39.80
C ILE A 504 -23.34 14.12 40.51
N GLU A 505 -23.18 13.65 41.75
CA GLU A 505 -24.30 13.18 42.56
C GLU A 505 -25.26 14.30 42.92
N ASP A 506 -24.75 15.52 43.07
CA ASP A 506 -25.57 16.71 43.29
C ASP A 506 -26.38 17.06 42.05
N LEU A 507 -25.73 17.11 40.88
CA LEU A 507 -26.42 17.41 39.62
C LEU A 507 -27.41 16.31 39.22
N ASN A 508 -27.10 15.05 39.54
CA ASN A 508 -28.01 13.92 39.32
C ASN A 508 -29.32 14.05 40.10
N LYS A 509 -29.44 14.91 41.12
CA LYS A 509 -30.70 15.14 41.86
C LYS A 509 -31.69 16.01 41.09
N SER A 510 -31.24 16.77 40.09
CA SER A 510 -32.08 17.70 39.32
C SER A 510 -32.68 17.06 38.07
N LEU A 511 -33.83 17.57 37.64
CA LEU A 511 -34.41 17.32 36.31
C LEU A 511 -34.65 18.66 35.62
N PHE A 512 -34.61 18.63 34.29
CA PHE A 512 -34.70 19.81 33.45
C PHE A 512 -35.86 19.67 32.47
N GLU A 513 -36.50 20.79 32.14
CA GLU A 513 -37.53 20.88 31.12
C GLU A 513 -37.03 21.75 29.97
N CYS A 514 -37.23 21.29 28.73
CA CYS A 514 -37.05 22.11 27.53
C CYS A 514 -38.40 22.74 27.17
N ILE A 515 -38.52 24.06 27.38
CA ILE A 515 -39.76 24.82 27.12
C ILE A 515 -40.16 24.75 25.63
N PRO A 516 -39.25 24.93 24.64
CA PRO A 516 -39.61 24.83 23.22
C PRO A 516 -40.06 23.45 22.78
N CYS A 517 -39.69 22.38 23.49
CA CYS A 517 -40.16 21.03 23.23
C CYS A 517 -41.51 20.72 23.87
N ASN A 518 -42.27 21.71 24.35
CA ASN A 518 -43.64 21.51 24.76
C ASN A 518 -44.51 21.13 23.55
N ASP A 519 -45.22 20.02 23.64
CA ASP A 519 -46.08 19.50 22.57
C ASP A 519 -47.50 19.32 23.13
N GLU A 520 -48.52 19.84 22.46
CA GLU A 520 -49.91 19.78 22.95
C GLU A 520 -50.46 18.35 23.05
N ARG A 521 -49.91 17.41 22.27
CA ARG A 521 -50.33 16.00 22.21
C ARG A 521 -49.48 15.11 23.11
N LEU A 522 -48.19 15.41 23.23
CA LEU A 522 -47.24 14.59 23.99
C LEU A 522 -46.98 15.14 25.39
N GLY A 523 -47.14 16.44 25.62
CA GLY A 523 -46.83 17.13 26.87
C GLY A 523 -45.42 17.72 26.92
N ARG A 524 -45.01 18.12 28.13
CA ARG A 524 -43.72 18.77 28.40
C ARG A 524 -42.55 17.82 28.29
N ALA A 525 -41.46 18.28 27.67
CA ALA A 525 -40.22 17.52 27.55
C ALA A 525 -39.37 17.68 28.81
N THR A 526 -39.35 16.66 29.65
CA THR A 526 -38.54 16.61 30.88
C THR A 526 -37.43 15.58 30.73
N MET A 527 -36.26 15.86 31.30
CA MET A 527 -35.07 15.04 31.07
C MET A 527 -34.03 15.18 32.19
N THR A 528 -33.14 14.20 32.27
CA THR A 528 -31.91 14.28 33.08
C THR A 528 -30.91 15.23 32.43
N TRP A 529 -29.93 15.71 33.21
CA TRP A 529 -28.94 16.66 32.70
C TRP A 529 -28.10 16.11 31.54
N ASP A 530 -27.77 14.82 31.55
CA ASP A 530 -26.97 14.17 30.50
C ASP A 530 -27.77 14.02 29.20
N ARG A 531 -29.07 13.79 29.32
CA ARG A 531 -30.00 13.87 28.18
C ARG A 531 -30.19 15.31 27.70
N ALA A 532 -30.22 16.30 28.59
CA ALA A 532 -30.25 17.72 28.21
C ALA A 532 -29.01 18.11 27.40
N MET A 533 -27.82 17.71 27.83
CA MET A 533 -26.58 17.91 27.07
C MET A 533 -26.69 17.36 25.64
N LEU A 534 -27.14 16.11 25.48
CA LEU A 534 -27.33 15.50 24.15
C LEU A 534 -28.41 16.22 23.33
N HIS A 535 -29.53 16.58 23.96
CA HIS A 535 -30.67 17.23 23.32
C HIS A 535 -30.29 18.58 22.69
N TYR A 536 -29.49 19.38 23.39
CA TYR A 536 -29.11 20.72 22.97
C TYR A 536 -27.85 20.79 22.09
N LEU A 537 -26.98 19.77 22.16
CA LEU A 537 -25.73 19.73 21.39
C LEU A 537 -25.82 18.85 20.13
N SER A 538 -26.84 17.99 20.02
CA SER A 538 -27.00 17.10 18.87
C SER A 538 -27.53 17.85 17.64
N PRO A 539 -26.86 17.75 16.46
CA PRO A 539 -27.29 18.41 15.24
C PRO A 539 -28.58 17.84 14.64
N ASN A 540 -29.05 16.69 15.13
CA ASN A 540 -30.23 15.98 14.63
C ASN A 540 -31.50 16.23 15.46
N GLU A 541 -31.41 17.03 16.54
CA GLU A 541 -32.55 17.36 17.39
C GLU A 541 -33.13 18.75 17.02
N PRO A 542 -34.44 19.00 17.25
CA PRO A 542 -35.23 20.03 16.54
C PRO A 542 -34.86 21.50 16.84
N HIS A 543 -33.81 21.79 17.61
CA HIS A 543 -33.49 23.12 18.13
C HIS A 543 -32.44 23.91 17.35
N LYS A 544 -32.10 23.50 16.13
CA LYS A 544 -31.06 24.15 15.29
C LYS A 544 -31.32 25.62 14.92
N HIS A 545 -32.48 26.18 15.29
CA HIS A 545 -32.94 27.51 14.86
C HIS A 545 -33.05 28.56 15.99
N LEU A 546 -32.75 28.23 17.24
CA LEU A 546 -32.73 29.22 18.32
C LEU A 546 -31.37 29.95 18.33
N ALA A 547 -31.40 31.28 18.40
CA ALA A 547 -30.19 32.09 18.58
C ALA A 547 -29.58 31.85 19.98
N ASP A 548 -28.26 32.02 20.13
CA ASP A 548 -27.52 31.77 21.40
C ASP A 548 -28.12 32.50 22.62
N SER A 549 -28.82 33.62 22.44
CA SER A 549 -29.49 34.37 23.52
C SER A 549 -30.81 33.74 23.99
N ASP A 550 -31.51 33.02 23.11
CA ASP A 550 -32.78 32.30 23.43
C ASP A 550 -32.52 30.85 23.85
N PHE A 551 -31.30 30.38 23.68
CA PHE A 551 -30.84 29.04 24.00
C PHE A 551 -30.87 28.78 25.52
N TYR A 552 -30.30 29.67 26.33
CA TYR A 552 -30.18 29.49 27.78
C TYR A 552 -31.51 29.73 28.54
N SER A 553 -32.40 30.56 28.01
CA SER A 553 -33.74 30.81 28.59
C SER A 553 -34.74 29.69 28.30
N SER A 554 -34.40 28.76 27.41
CA SER A 554 -35.28 27.67 26.97
C SER A 554 -35.28 26.45 27.90
N VAL A 555 -34.29 26.32 28.78
CA VAL A 555 -34.20 25.25 29.79
C VAL A 555 -34.61 25.79 31.15
N VAL A 556 -35.48 25.08 31.84
CA VAL A 556 -35.81 25.37 33.25
C VAL A 556 -35.62 24.14 34.12
N ILE A 557 -35.31 24.37 35.40
CA ILE A 557 -35.28 23.31 36.40
C ILE A 557 -36.68 23.02 36.93
N LEU A 558 -36.97 21.75 37.23
CA LEU A 558 -38.20 21.35 37.89
C LEU A 558 -38.10 21.51 39.41
N ASP A 559 -39.22 21.79 40.07
CA ASP A 559 -39.26 21.80 41.53
C ASP A 559 -38.98 20.40 42.12
N GLN A 560 -38.65 20.36 43.41
CA GLN A 560 -38.24 19.12 44.09
C GLN A 560 -39.35 18.05 44.10
N LEU A 561 -40.61 18.45 44.30
CA LEU A 561 -41.72 17.50 44.38
C LEU A 561 -42.01 16.92 43.00
N GLU A 562 -42.04 17.76 41.97
CA GLU A 562 -42.21 17.35 40.59
C GLU A 562 -41.07 16.42 40.14
N THR A 563 -39.83 16.77 40.50
CA THR A 563 -38.64 15.96 40.19
C THR A 563 -38.74 14.56 40.77
N LEU A 564 -39.18 14.41 42.02
CA LEU A 564 -39.36 13.09 42.65
C LEU A 564 -40.41 12.24 41.93
N ILE A 565 -41.56 12.84 41.57
CA ILE A 565 -42.66 12.15 40.89
C ILE A 565 -42.22 11.71 39.49
N ILE A 566 -41.64 12.62 38.70
CA ILE A 566 -41.21 12.31 37.34
C ILE A 566 -40.13 11.24 37.35
N ARG A 567 -39.14 11.35 38.24
CA ARG A 567 -38.06 10.36 38.33
C ARG A 567 -38.57 8.95 38.63
N ALA A 568 -39.54 8.83 39.53
CA ALA A 568 -40.17 7.54 39.81
C ALA A 568 -40.84 6.95 38.54
N ARG A 569 -41.54 7.80 37.77
CA ARG A 569 -42.17 7.38 36.51
C ARG A 569 -41.16 7.06 35.40
N MET A 570 -40.09 7.85 35.28
CA MET A 570 -38.98 7.57 34.36
C MET A 570 -38.36 6.21 34.64
N ASN A 571 -38.12 5.89 35.91
CA ASN A 571 -37.58 4.59 36.31
C ASN A 571 -38.55 3.44 36.00
N GLU A 572 -39.85 3.62 36.28
CA GLU A 572 -40.88 2.61 35.97
C GLU A 572 -40.97 2.36 34.45
N GLU A 573 -41.00 3.42 33.64
CA GLU A 573 -41.06 3.31 32.17
C GLU A 573 -39.82 2.64 31.60
N ARG A 574 -38.64 3.01 32.13
CA ARG A 574 -37.37 2.38 31.79
C ARG A 574 -37.37 0.87 32.09
N GLU A 575 -37.79 0.48 33.29
CA GLU A 575 -37.90 -0.93 33.67
C GLU A 575 -38.89 -1.69 32.77
N ARG A 576 -40.04 -1.09 32.46
CA ARG A 576 -41.02 -1.67 31.52
C ARG A 576 -40.44 -1.86 30.13
N LYS A 577 -39.64 -0.91 29.63
CA LYS A 577 -39.01 -0.99 28.32
C LYS A 577 -37.99 -2.13 28.29
N LEU A 578 -37.13 -2.21 29.30
CA LEU A 578 -36.16 -3.31 29.44
C LEU A 578 -36.82 -4.68 29.56
N CYS A 579 -37.99 -4.77 30.21
CA CYS A 579 -38.80 -6.00 30.23
C CYS A 579 -39.42 -6.38 28.86
N LYS A 580 -39.73 -5.40 28.01
CA LYS A 580 -40.43 -5.63 26.74
C LYS A 580 -39.48 -5.92 25.58
N ASP A 581 -38.29 -5.35 25.62
CA ASP A 581 -37.36 -5.33 24.48
C ASP A 581 -35.99 -5.89 24.92
N SER A 582 -35.79 -7.19 24.66
CA SER A 582 -34.53 -7.90 24.97
C SER A 582 -33.36 -7.48 24.06
N SER A 583 -33.58 -6.53 23.16
CA SER A 583 -32.55 -5.99 22.27
C SER A 583 -31.75 -4.82 22.87
N GLN A 584 -32.16 -4.27 24.02
CA GLN A 584 -31.55 -3.08 24.64
C GLN A 584 -30.28 -3.42 25.46
N GLY A 585 -29.23 -3.86 24.78
CA GLY A 585 -27.87 -3.96 25.33
C GLY A 585 -27.63 -5.10 26.33
N GLN A 586 -26.38 -5.25 26.77
CA GLN A 586 -25.99 -6.21 27.80
C GLN A 586 -26.26 -5.65 29.20
N MET A 587 -26.80 -6.47 30.09
CA MET A 587 -27.05 -6.13 31.50
C MET A 587 -26.22 -7.03 32.41
N VAL A 588 -25.79 -6.48 33.54
CA VAL A 588 -24.89 -7.16 34.47
C VAL A 588 -25.51 -7.17 35.87
N CYS A 589 -25.62 -8.33 36.49
CA CYS A 589 -25.87 -8.41 37.92
C CYS A 589 -24.63 -7.93 38.68
N LEU A 590 -24.71 -6.85 39.44
CA LEU A 590 -23.53 -6.30 40.14
C LEU A 590 -23.12 -7.10 41.39
N ARG A 591 -23.79 -8.22 41.69
CA ARG A 591 -23.51 -9.07 42.88
C ARG A 591 -22.74 -10.34 42.56
N CYS A 592 -23.08 -11.03 41.46
CA CYS A 592 -22.32 -12.19 40.96
C CYS A 592 -21.73 -11.97 39.57
N MET A 593 -22.01 -10.81 38.97
CA MET A 593 -21.42 -10.39 37.71
C MET A 593 -21.87 -11.22 36.50
N MET A 594 -22.98 -11.95 36.65
CA MET A 594 -23.68 -12.57 35.53
C MET A 594 -24.08 -11.50 34.51
N VAL A 595 -23.69 -11.72 33.26
CA VAL A 595 -24.14 -10.93 32.10
C VAL A 595 -25.34 -11.62 31.47
N GLU A 596 -26.41 -10.88 31.23
CA GLU A 596 -27.65 -11.39 30.65
C GLU A 596 -28.24 -10.34 29.70
N LYS A 597 -28.85 -10.79 28.61
CA LYS A 597 -29.55 -9.94 27.63
C LYS A 597 -31.04 -9.83 27.94
N ASP A 598 -31.61 -10.83 28.61
CA ASP A 598 -33.00 -10.80 29.05
C ASP A 598 -33.15 -10.22 30.46
N PHE A 599 -33.79 -9.05 30.55
CA PHE A 599 -33.93 -8.33 31.82
C PHE A 599 -34.76 -9.11 32.84
N PHE A 600 -35.77 -9.87 32.40
CA PHE A 600 -36.60 -10.68 33.28
C PHE A 600 -35.80 -11.82 33.92
N THR A 601 -34.99 -12.52 33.13
CA THR A 601 -34.07 -13.56 33.60
C THR A 601 -33.08 -13.00 34.61
N LEU A 602 -32.53 -11.81 34.35
CA LEU A 602 -31.61 -11.15 35.26
C LEU A 602 -32.30 -10.73 36.57
N GLN A 603 -33.51 -10.14 36.52
CA GLN A 603 -34.27 -9.81 37.72
C GLN A 603 -34.60 -11.05 38.55
N LYS A 604 -35.02 -12.14 37.90
CA LYS A 604 -35.31 -13.41 38.57
C LYS A 604 -34.05 -13.94 39.25
N HIS A 605 -32.92 -13.93 38.55
CA HIS A 605 -31.63 -14.30 39.10
C HIS A 605 -31.28 -13.48 40.35
N VAL A 606 -31.38 -12.15 40.30
CA VAL A 606 -31.06 -11.30 41.46
C VAL A 606 -32.01 -11.57 42.63
N ARG A 607 -33.30 -11.82 42.36
CA ARG A 607 -34.29 -12.17 43.40
C ARG A 607 -34.00 -13.52 44.04
N THR A 608 -33.69 -14.55 43.26
CA THR A 608 -33.58 -15.92 43.77
C THR A 608 -32.19 -16.25 44.30
N ILE A 609 -31.13 -15.83 43.61
CA ILE A 609 -29.75 -16.14 43.96
C ILE A 609 -29.22 -15.17 45.02
N HIS A 610 -29.56 -13.88 44.89
CA HIS A 610 -29.08 -12.84 45.80
C HIS A 610 -30.10 -12.39 46.85
N GLN A 611 -31.29 -12.98 46.86
CA GLN A 611 -32.36 -12.69 47.84
C GLN A 611 -32.74 -11.21 47.91
N VAL A 612 -32.57 -10.46 46.82
CA VAL A 612 -32.97 -9.05 46.75
C VAL A 612 -34.39 -8.98 46.20
N ALA A 613 -35.37 -8.70 47.06
CA ALA A 613 -36.78 -8.68 46.69
C ALA A 613 -37.11 -7.70 45.54
N ARG A 614 -36.46 -6.52 45.54
CA ARG A 614 -36.61 -5.49 44.49
C ARG A 614 -35.23 -5.07 43.97
N PRO A 615 -34.71 -5.78 42.94
CA PRO A 615 -33.46 -5.40 42.30
C PRO A 615 -33.54 -3.98 41.73
N ARG A 616 -32.59 -3.12 42.07
CA ARG A 616 -32.55 -1.74 41.56
C ARG A 616 -31.57 -1.61 40.39
N ILE A 617 -32.00 -0.87 39.36
CA ILE A 617 -31.16 -0.55 38.20
C ILE A 617 -30.36 0.71 38.46
N GLY A 618 -29.05 0.64 38.28
CA GLY A 618 -28.16 1.80 38.33
C GLY A 618 -26.74 1.43 38.69
N ARG A 619 -25.81 2.38 38.49
CA ARG A 619 -24.40 2.21 38.88
C ARG A 619 -24.30 2.02 40.39
N GLY A 620 -23.59 0.98 40.84
CA GLY A 620 -23.44 0.66 42.26
C GLY A 620 -24.69 0.07 42.94
N LEU A 621 -25.71 -0.30 42.17
CA LEU A 621 -26.93 -0.95 42.67
C LEU A 621 -26.90 -2.45 42.41
N ASP A 622 -28.03 -3.07 42.05
CA ASP A 622 -28.13 -4.52 41.87
C ASP A 622 -27.95 -4.94 40.40
N ILE A 623 -28.39 -4.11 39.45
CA ILE A 623 -28.30 -4.35 38.00
C ILE A 623 -27.70 -3.13 37.30
N LEU A 624 -26.68 -3.36 36.47
CA LEU A 624 -26.10 -2.37 35.57
C LEU A 624 -26.60 -2.59 34.13
N VAL A 625 -27.09 -1.52 33.49
CA VAL A 625 -27.40 -1.49 32.05
C VAL A 625 -26.29 -0.71 31.37
N MET A 626 -25.58 -1.31 30.41
CA MET A 626 -24.37 -0.71 29.84
C MET A 626 -24.63 0.50 28.90
N GLU A 627 -25.87 0.66 28.41
CA GLU A 627 -26.18 1.57 27.31
C GLU A 627 -27.52 2.29 27.47
N ASP A 628 -27.66 3.19 28.44
CA ASP A 628 -28.92 3.93 28.52
C ASP A 628 -28.76 5.29 29.19
N THR A 629 -28.57 6.31 28.34
CA THR A 629 -28.99 7.67 28.69
C THR A 629 -30.51 7.70 28.52
N PRO A 630 -31.29 7.98 29.59
CA PRO A 630 -32.74 7.93 29.51
C PRO A 630 -33.28 8.85 28.40
N PRO A 631 -34.30 8.43 27.64
CA PRO A 631 -34.94 9.30 26.66
C PRO A 631 -35.66 10.48 27.34
N ILE A 632 -36.10 11.44 26.53
CA ILE A 632 -36.96 12.53 27.03
C ILE A 632 -38.25 11.92 27.58
N TYR A 633 -38.57 12.24 28.83
CA TYR A 633 -39.83 11.86 29.45
C TYR A 633 -40.88 12.93 29.20
N ARG A 634 -42.02 12.51 28.64
CA ARG A 634 -43.11 13.40 28.25
C ARG A 634 -44.12 13.53 29.40
N ARG A 635 -44.08 14.66 30.11
CA ARG A 635 -44.99 14.96 31.23
C ARG A 635 -46.27 15.63 30.75
N TRP A 636 -47.41 15.03 31.04
CA TRP A 636 -48.74 15.66 30.92
C TRP A 636 -49.11 16.45 32.19
N PRO A 637 -49.81 17.61 32.10
CA PRO A 637 -50.25 18.31 30.88
C PRO A 637 -49.15 19.17 30.22
N PRO A 638 -49.32 19.54 28.94
CA PRO A 638 -48.49 20.54 28.26
C PRO A 638 -48.56 21.91 28.96
N ARG A 639 -47.57 22.78 28.74
CA ARG A 639 -47.67 24.20 29.09
C ARG A 639 -48.75 24.86 28.23
N THR A 640 -49.60 25.67 28.87
CA THR A 640 -50.52 26.60 28.22
C THR A 640 -49.78 27.89 27.86
N GLU A 641 -50.21 28.60 26.81
CA GLU A 641 -49.57 29.83 26.31
C GLU A 641 -49.49 30.94 27.38
N ASP A 642 -50.36 30.92 28.39
CA ASP A 642 -50.33 31.83 29.54
C ASP A 642 -49.63 31.17 30.74
N GLY A 643 -48.36 31.51 30.95
CA GLY A 643 -47.42 30.86 31.87
C GLY A 643 -47.66 30.95 33.39
N LEU A 644 -48.90 31.14 33.86
CA LEU A 644 -49.21 31.16 35.29
C LEU A 644 -50.59 30.55 35.53
N LEU A 645 -50.64 29.32 36.03
CA LEU A 645 -51.68 28.89 36.97
C LEU A 645 -51.26 27.57 37.64
N SER A 646 -50.86 27.71 38.89
CA SER A 646 -50.94 26.65 39.89
C SER A 646 -52.36 26.07 39.90
N PHE A 647 -52.53 24.80 39.55
CA PHE A 647 -53.70 24.07 40.01
C PHE A 647 -53.37 23.45 41.38
N PRO A 648 -54.24 23.61 42.39
CA PRO A 648 -54.01 23.03 43.70
C PRO A 648 -54.04 21.52 43.57
N VAL A 649 -53.00 20.85 44.09
CA VAL A 649 -53.09 19.42 44.38
C VAL A 649 -54.19 19.28 45.43
N ASN A 650 -55.37 18.83 45.01
CA ASN A 650 -56.48 18.57 45.89
C ASN A 650 -56.21 17.24 46.62
N VAL A 651 -55.35 17.28 47.64
CA VAL A 651 -55.11 16.17 48.58
C VAL A 651 -56.19 16.20 49.67
N THR A 652 -57.47 16.20 49.31
CA THR A 652 -58.57 15.96 50.25
C THR A 652 -59.78 15.46 49.47
N GLY A 653 -59.94 14.14 49.35
CA GLY A 653 -61.09 13.58 48.66
C GLY A 653 -61.16 12.06 48.61
N PHE A 654 -60.70 11.33 49.62
CA PHE A 654 -60.98 9.89 49.75
C PHE A 654 -60.92 9.43 51.21
N TRP A 655 -61.72 10.06 52.08
CA TRP A 655 -62.11 9.47 53.37
C TRP A 655 -63.55 9.88 53.69
N ALA A 656 -64.52 9.05 53.29
CA ALA A 656 -65.80 8.90 53.99
C ALA A 656 -66.40 7.51 53.67
N PRO A 657 -67.08 6.85 54.62
CA PRO A 657 -67.22 5.40 54.67
C PRO A 657 -68.60 4.91 54.19
N LEU A 658 -68.63 3.87 53.37
CA LEU A 658 -69.82 3.05 53.13
C LEU A 658 -69.79 1.85 54.08
N MET A 659 -70.26 2.05 55.31
CA MET A 659 -70.83 0.97 56.11
C MET A 659 -72.35 0.95 55.87
N GLY A 660 -72.88 -0.23 55.53
CA GLY A 660 -74.30 -0.54 55.66
C GLY A 660 -74.98 -1.00 54.37
N HIS A 661 -74.83 -2.28 54.02
CA HIS A 661 -75.93 -3.21 53.74
C HIS A 661 -75.38 -4.50 53.08
N MET A 662 -75.00 -5.47 53.90
CA MET A 662 -75.11 -6.89 53.53
C MET A 662 -75.95 -7.57 54.60
N SER A 663 -77.23 -7.75 54.29
CA SER A 663 -78.03 -8.84 54.87
C SER A 663 -78.61 -9.63 53.72
N ASN A 664 -78.42 -10.95 53.79
CA ASN A 664 -79.15 -12.01 53.10
C ASN A 664 -78.93 -12.12 51.58
N TYR A 665 -78.26 -13.18 51.12
CA TYR A 665 -78.94 -14.44 50.77
C TYR A 665 -77.91 -15.54 50.44
N HIS A 666 -78.27 -16.75 50.86
CA HIS A 666 -77.62 -18.05 50.66
C HIS A 666 -77.27 -18.40 49.20
N LEU A 667 -76.09 -18.99 48.96
CA LEU A 667 -75.87 -20.43 48.70
C LEU A 667 -74.39 -20.71 48.46
#